data_AF-A0A4T0V081-F1
#
_entry.id   AF-A0A4T0V081-F1
#
_cell.length_a   1.000
_cell.length_b   1.000
_cell.length_c   1.000
_cell.angle_alpha   90.00
_cell.angle_beta   90.00
_cell.angle_gamma   90.00
#
_symmetry.space_group_name_H-M   'P 1'
#
loop_
_entity.id
_entity.type
_entity.pdbx_description
1 polymer ?
#
loop_
_entity_poly.entity_id
_entity_poly.type
_entity_poly.pdbx_seq_one_letter_code
_entity_poly.pdbx_strand_id
1 'polypeptide(L)'
;MPSQPTTSRRSTRARRAVVRQVALTTAALTSLTAVALLPTAPASAAGSSTFTSSAHGDIVDVDVDVLGGSLAGLVVGHAKSVADSGQTHVVTATSSNLDPSLAGGPLTVDSQTATAPPSSDPASETLLPVDASPLLTLGVITGDTAATWNADGTCVAESGGVRQLGGSTTTLAGLDVLGVEGLGTLLEAEASSTEAATSLVDSGGQHDLVSTTTATIGDVSLLDGAVQIQVGSPAVLTARSDGASGTVAYDAPVVTVTVAGQATPITLAGGTTDIPVDLGLLSADVSLTLNDAVDSSSGATASGVVDDVLSIDLTVDTLVTQVASVHAGLGALTADATAPAGGVSCVDPTDTTDTDGDGLTDAAEDVLGTDPDVADTDGDGLSDGDEVNTTGTDPLVADTDGDGLTDGDEVNTTGTDPLDADTDDGGVEDGDELAVGTDPLDGADDGSAGPVATDTDGDGLSDDAEAVLGTDPNNPDTDGDGLGDGAELNTYGTDPLVADTDGGGVDDGDEVNAGTDPNDASDDLGGGPVDPDTDGDGLTDSEESALGTDPDKADTDGDGLSDGREVNGHPKNFPGCTTDPLVADTDSDGLKDGAETKGVRIGLTVHRKNGTKKIRTVRTNPCRADTDKDGLKDGREVKGSKIGTKVITRSGSYVIKVRKSNPLVKDTDGDGLGDKAEVTGSRNKAWKKKATDPTHWDTDRGGRSDLVEVKKGSDPTNVYSGPKNPQGTKKTMRGASARAMG
;
A
#
# COMPACT_ATOMS: atom_id res chain seq x y z
N MET A 1 71.53 -19.46 24.96
CA MET A 1 71.15 -19.10 26.35
C MET A 1 69.62 -19.27 26.47
N PRO A 2 69.00 -19.21 27.67
CA PRO A 2 67.83 -20.04 28.01
C PRO A 2 66.48 -19.48 27.45
N SER A 3 65.33 -20.16 27.51
CA SER A 3 64.86 -21.16 28.51
C SER A 3 63.86 -22.21 27.98
N GLN A 4 63.75 -23.34 28.69
CA GLN A 4 62.57 -24.23 28.81
C GLN A 4 61.99 -24.07 30.26
N PRO A 5 60.89 -24.71 30.72
CA PRO A 5 59.99 -25.73 30.13
C PRO A 5 58.52 -25.17 29.98
N THR A 6 57.35 -25.83 30.08
CA THR A 6 56.83 -27.11 30.64
C THR A 6 55.62 -27.70 29.89
N THR A 7 55.39 -29.00 30.08
CA THR A 7 54.25 -29.81 29.58
C THR A 7 52.99 -29.82 30.47
N SER A 8 51.80 -29.99 29.89
CA SER A 8 50.66 -30.80 30.42
C SER A 8 49.58 -30.97 29.31
N ARG A 9 49.03 -32.15 28.98
CA ARG A 9 48.07 -33.02 29.74
C ARG A 9 46.71 -32.34 30.00
N ARG A 10 45.53 -32.97 29.79
CA ARG A 10 45.19 -34.34 29.29
C ARG A 10 43.66 -34.52 29.10
N SER A 11 43.23 -35.24 28.05
CA SER A 11 42.01 -36.10 28.00
C SER A 11 40.62 -35.41 28.14
N THR A 12 39.47 -35.99 27.75
CA THR A 12 39.12 -37.43 27.60
C THR A 12 38.03 -37.72 26.55
N ARG A 13 38.01 -38.98 26.08
CA ARG A 13 36.94 -39.81 25.42
C ARG A 13 35.48 -39.28 25.50
N ALA A 14 34.58 -39.60 24.56
CA ALA A 14 34.39 -40.91 23.89
C ALA A 14 33.75 -40.82 22.48
N ARG A 15 34.26 -41.55 21.47
CA ARG A 15 33.70 -42.80 20.88
C ARG A 15 32.17 -42.76 20.61
N ARG A 16 31.73 -42.59 19.34
CA ARG A 16 31.52 -43.65 18.29
C ARG A 16 30.49 -44.74 18.63
N ALA A 17 29.27 -44.58 18.10
CA ALA A 17 28.31 -45.62 17.67
C ALA A 17 27.20 -44.92 16.84
N VAL A 18 26.54 -45.50 15.82
CA VAL A 18 26.78 -46.75 15.07
C VAL A 18 26.27 -46.58 13.63
N VAL A 19 26.81 -47.36 12.67
CA VAL A 19 26.44 -47.30 11.25
C VAL A 19 25.11 -48.00 10.96
N ARG A 20 24.27 -47.41 10.11
CA ARG A 20 23.41 -48.18 9.18
C ARG A 20 23.04 -47.41 7.90
N GLN A 21 23.75 -47.69 6.82
CA GLN A 21 23.22 -47.50 5.47
C GLN A 21 22.20 -48.62 5.18
N VAL A 22 21.15 -48.28 4.44
CA VAL A 22 20.54 -49.15 3.42
C VAL A 22 20.34 -48.27 2.19
N ALA A 23 20.79 -48.74 1.03
CA ALA A 23 20.67 -48.06 -0.25
C ALA A 23 19.88 -48.95 -1.24
N LEU A 24 19.83 -48.52 -2.52
CA LEU A 24 19.05 -49.03 -3.66
C LEU A 24 17.65 -48.37 -3.76
N THR A 25 17.17 -47.92 -4.93
CA THR A 25 17.67 -48.11 -6.32
C THR A 25 17.22 -47.00 -7.28
N THR A 26 18.11 -46.56 -8.19
CA THR A 26 17.91 -46.17 -9.63
C THR A 26 16.58 -45.56 -10.11
N ALA A 27 16.52 -44.59 -11.03
CA ALA A 27 17.52 -43.75 -11.74
C ALA A 27 16.75 -42.55 -12.38
N ALA A 28 17.35 -41.49 -12.92
CA ALA A 28 18.00 -41.43 -14.24
C ALA A 28 18.84 -40.14 -14.43
N LEU A 29 19.48 -39.99 -15.60
CA LEU A 29 20.27 -38.81 -15.97
C LEU A 29 19.38 -37.65 -16.45
N THR A 30 19.72 -36.43 -16.03
CA THR A 30 19.64 -35.23 -16.85
C THR A 30 21.01 -34.52 -16.80
N SER A 31 21.34 -33.76 -17.84
CA SER A 31 22.61 -33.03 -17.97
C SER A 31 22.64 -31.77 -17.12
N LEU A 32 23.81 -31.45 -16.56
CA LEU A 32 24.05 -30.21 -15.84
C LEU A 32 24.64 -29.18 -16.82
N THR A 33 23.82 -28.23 -17.26
CA THR A 33 24.28 -26.96 -17.85
C THR A 33 24.18 -25.91 -16.74
N ALA A 34 25.33 -25.34 -16.36
CA ALA A 34 25.33 -24.15 -15.53
C ALA A 34 24.97 -22.96 -16.43
N VAL A 35 23.81 -22.37 -16.20
CA VAL A 35 23.54 -20.99 -16.63
C VAL A 35 24.30 -20.11 -15.63
N ALA A 36 25.15 -19.22 -16.14
CA ALA A 36 25.69 -18.15 -15.31
C ALA A 36 24.55 -17.17 -15.03
N LEU A 37 24.43 -16.70 -13.79
CA LEU A 37 23.70 -15.46 -13.58
C LEU A 37 24.64 -14.36 -14.09
N LEU A 38 24.18 -13.61 -15.09
CA LEU A 38 24.65 -12.25 -15.29
C LEU A 38 24.11 -11.39 -14.13
N PRO A 39 24.82 -10.35 -13.69
CA PRO A 39 24.17 -9.28 -12.93
C PRO A 39 23.08 -8.64 -13.81
N THR A 40 22.06 -8.12 -13.17
CA THR A 40 21.12 -7.18 -13.80
C THR A 40 21.68 -5.78 -13.62
N ALA A 41 21.71 -4.98 -14.69
CA ALA A 41 21.97 -3.55 -14.59
C ALA A 41 20.96 -2.89 -13.62
N PRO A 42 21.33 -1.77 -12.96
CA PRO A 42 20.37 -0.93 -12.25
C PRO A 42 19.33 -0.35 -13.22
N ALA A 43 18.23 0.18 -12.69
CA ALA A 43 17.16 0.77 -13.49
C ALA A 43 17.27 2.30 -13.44
N SER A 44 17.31 2.95 -14.60
CA SER A 44 17.45 4.41 -14.72
C SER A 44 16.43 5.19 -13.87
N ALA A 45 16.95 6.16 -13.11
CA ALA A 45 16.27 7.29 -12.48
C ALA A 45 14.82 7.10 -12.01
N ALA A 46 14.59 6.20 -11.04
CA ALA A 46 13.32 6.13 -10.30
C ALA A 46 13.16 7.34 -9.35
N GLY A 47 12.72 8.48 -9.88
CA GLY A 47 12.58 9.76 -9.18
C GLY A 47 12.00 9.63 -7.76
N SER A 48 12.76 10.16 -6.77
CA SER A 48 12.76 9.76 -5.35
C SER A 48 11.43 9.15 -4.84
N SER A 49 11.42 7.83 -4.72
CA SER A 49 10.20 7.09 -4.38
C SER A 49 9.64 7.52 -3.01
N THR A 50 8.33 7.82 -2.96
CA THR A 50 7.76 8.56 -1.83
C THR A 50 7.45 7.68 -0.62
N PHE A 51 7.74 8.20 0.58
CA PHE A 51 7.53 7.50 1.84
C PHE A 51 6.72 8.35 2.82
N THR A 52 5.93 7.70 3.69
CA THR A 52 5.11 8.37 4.71
C THR A 52 5.13 7.62 6.04
N SER A 53 5.23 8.34 7.14
CA SER A 53 5.25 7.81 8.50
C SER A 53 4.62 8.79 9.48
N SER A 54 3.89 8.27 10.46
CA SER A 54 3.28 9.04 11.54
C SER A 54 3.29 8.22 12.84
N ALA A 55 3.98 8.73 13.86
CA ALA A 55 3.85 8.29 15.24
C ALA A 55 3.06 9.36 16.02
N HIS A 56 2.08 8.95 16.83
CA HIS A 56 1.23 9.87 17.57
C HIS A 56 0.69 9.22 18.86
N GLY A 57 0.68 9.97 19.97
CA GLY A 57 -0.01 9.51 21.18
C GLY A 57 -0.30 10.59 22.22
N ASP A 58 -1.41 10.40 22.93
CA ASP A 58 -1.94 11.31 23.95
C ASP A 58 -1.83 10.73 25.36
N ILE A 59 -1.53 11.57 26.34
CA ILE A 59 -1.35 11.13 27.74
C ILE A 59 -2.70 10.71 28.35
N VAL A 60 -3.76 11.50 28.18
CA VAL A 60 -5.08 11.23 28.77
C VAL A 60 -6.23 11.89 27.99
N ASP A 61 -7.32 11.17 27.73
CA ASP A 61 -8.65 11.75 27.52
C ASP A 61 -9.50 11.57 28.79
N VAL A 62 -10.33 12.56 29.13
CA VAL A 62 -11.13 12.54 30.36
C VAL A 62 -12.52 13.17 30.22
N ASP A 63 -13.54 12.37 30.54
CA ASP A 63 -14.90 12.83 30.84
C ASP A 63 -15.14 12.83 32.36
N VAL A 64 -15.79 13.87 32.88
CA VAL A 64 -16.19 13.98 34.28
C VAL A 64 -17.59 14.56 34.37
N ASP A 65 -18.54 13.85 35.01
CA ASP A 65 -19.83 14.43 35.41
C ASP A 65 -20.00 14.26 36.92
N VAL A 66 -20.20 15.37 37.64
CA VAL A 66 -20.35 15.42 39.09
C VAL A 66 -21.45 16.39 39.49
N LEU A 67 -21.99 16.27 40.72
CA LEU A 67 -23.01 17.19 41.26
C LEU A 67 -22.46 18.61 41.53
N GLY A 68 -22.15 19.35 40.45
CA GLY A 68 -21.56 20.68 40.44
C GLY A 68 -21.20 21.18 39.03
N GLY A 69 -20.88 20.28 38.10
CA GLY A 69 -20.51 20.60 36.72
C GLY A 69 -20.02 19.36 35.97
N SER A 70 -19.84 19.51 34.65
CA SER A 70 -19.32 18.45 33.79
C SER A 70 -18.23 18.94 32.84
N LEU A 71 -17.29 18.06 32.54
CA LEU A 71 -16.22 18.15 31.56
C LEU A 71 -16.37 16.96 30.61
N ALA A 72 -16.09 17.12 29.32
CA ALA A 72 -16.17 16.02 28.37
C ALA A 72 -15.21 16.20 27.19
N GLY A 73 -14.62 15.09 26.73
CA GLY A 73 -13.65 15.04 25.62
C GLY A 73 -12.45 15.98 25.82
N LEU A 74 -11.81 15.93 26.98
CA LEU A 74 -10.59 16.69 27.24
C LEU A 74 -9.35 15.81 27.07
N VAL A 75 -8.86 15.74 25.83
CA VAL A 75 -7.57 15.14 25.49
C VAL A 75 -6.44 16.09 25.88
N VAL A 76 -5.51 15.62 26.71
CA VAL A 76 -4.38 16.39 27.30
C VAL A 76 -3.05 15.71 26.96
N GLY A 77 -2.08 16.53 26.54
CA GLY A 77 -0.70 16.12 26.33
C GLY A 77 -0.52 15.24 25.09
N HIS A 78 -0.47 15.88 23.92
CA HIS A 78 -0.33 15.25 22.61
C HIS A 78 1.15 15.24 22.19
N ALA A 79 1.70 14.11 21.75
CA ALA A 79 3.02 13.99 21.14
C ALA A 79 2.90 13.40 19.73
N LYS A 80 3.56 14.02 18.74
CA LYS A 80 3.50 13.56 17.34
C LYS A 80 4.82 13.72 16.60
N SER A 81 5.19 12.74 15.78
CA SER A 81 6.22 12.88 14.74
C SER A 81 5.67 12.37 13.41
N VAL A 82 5.92 13.12 12.34
CA VAL A 82 5.57 12.76 10.97
C VAL A 82 6.83 12.89 10.11
N ALA A 83 7.07 11.92 9.23
CA ALA A 83 7.97 12.10 8.10
C ALA A 83 7.26 11.69 6.79
N ASP A 84 7.16 12.62 5.84
CA ASP A 84 6.44 12.52 4.56
C ASP A 84 7.28 13.22 3.48
N SER A 85 7.88 12.46 2.57
CA SER A 85 8.79 13.02 1.55
C SER A 85 8.08 13.84 0.46
N GLY A 86 6.75 13.87 0.44
CA GLY A 86 5.97 14.77 -0.42
C GLY A 86 5.86 16.20 0.08
N GLN A 87 6.42 16.55 1.26
CA GLN A 87 6.29 17.87 1.89
C GLN A 87 7.56 18.72 1.81
N THR A 88 7.40 20.04 1.76
CA THR A 88 8.52 21.01 1.86
C THR A 88 9.26 20.96 3.20
N HIS A 89 8.61 20.43 4.23
CA HIS A 89 9.24 20.01 5.48
C HIS A 89 8.99 18.51 5.64
N VAL A 90 9.91 17.72 5.08
CA VAL A 90 9.86 16.26 5.07
C VAL A 90 9.61 15.68 6.47
N VAL A 91 10.17 16.28 7.52
CA VAL A 91 9.94 15.90 8.91
C VAL A 91 9.27 17.03 9.69
N THR A 92 8.26 16.68 10.49
CA THR A 92 7.60 17.59 11.45
C THR A 92 7.31 16.86 12.76
N ALA A 93 7.88 17.32 13.87
CA ALA A 93 7.62 16.82 15.22
C ALA A 93 6.89 17.90 16.05
N THR A 94 5.82 17.56 16.78
CA THR A 94 4.97 18.52 17.50
C THR A 94 4.49 17.98 18.85
N SER A 95 4.76 18.75 19.90
CA SER A 95 4.26 18.54 21.27
C SER A 95 3.23 19.62 21.61
N SER A 96 2.06 19.23 22.13
CA SER A 96 0.95 20.13 22.44
C SER A 96 0.35 19.85 23.82
N ASN A 97 -0.15 20.88 24.50
CA ASN A 97 -0.79 20.74 25.82
C ASN A 97 -2.17 20.05 25.76
N LEU A 98 -2.84 20.12 24.61
CA LEU A 98 -4.20 19.67 24.33
C LEU A 98 -4.28 19.21 22.86
N ASP A 99 -5.28 18.39 22.56
CA ASP A 99 -5.57 18.02 21.16
C ASP A 99 -5.90 19.25 20.29
N PRO A 100 -5.33 19.38 19.07
CA PRO A 100 -5.54 20.54 18.19
C PRO A 100 -6.99 20.81 17.77
N SER A 101 -7.90 19.84 17.80
CA SER A 101 -9.32 20.04 17.48
C SER A 101 -10.07 20.86 18.53
N LEU A 102 -9.52 20.99 19.74
CA LEU A 102 -10.03 21.88 20.80
C LEU A 102 -9.70 23.37 20.55
N ALA A 103 -8.93 23.68 19.50
CA ALA A 103 -8.53 25.05 19.16
C ALA A 103 -9.74 25.96 18.86
N GLY A 104 -9.72 27.16 19.43
CA GLY A 104 -10.85 28.09 19.37
C GLY A 104 -11.98 27.80 20.37
N GLY A 105 -11.84 26.76 21.19
CA GLY A 105 -12.66 26.51 22.38
C GLY A 105 -12.39 27.49 23.54
N PRO A 106 -12.92 27.21 24.74
CA PRO A 106 -12.69 28.02 25.93
C PRO A 106 -11.30 27.80 26.57
N LEU A 107 -10.64 26.69 26.24
CA LEU A 107 -9.28 26.36 26.68
C LEU A 107 -8.26 26.82 25.63
N THR A 108 -7.03 27.07 26.06
CA THR A 108 -5.94 27.52 25.17
C THR A 108 -5.07 26.33 24.79
N VAL A 109 -5.17 25.91 23.53
CA VAL A 109 -4.19 25.00 22.92
C VAL A 109 -2.88 25.76 22.73
N ASP A 110 -1.77 25.13 23.09
CA ASP A 110 -0.41 25.65 22.99
C ASP A 110 0.54 24.50 22.62
N SER A 111 1.51 24.77 21.75
CA SER A 111 2.31 23.73 21.11
C SER A 111 3.67 24.23 20.64
N GLN A 112 4.68 23.37 20.75
CA GLN A 112 5.98 23.54 20.11
C GLN A 112 6.13 22.56 18.94
N THR A 113 6.79 23.00 17.88
CA THR A 113 7.01 22.23 16.66
C THR A 113 8.45 22.40 16.19
N ALA A 114 9.11 21.29 15.84
CA ALA A 114 10.35 21.25 15.08
C ALA A 114 10.04 20.79 13.65
N THR A 115 10.70 21.37 12.64
CA THR A 115 10.62 20.88 11.25
C THR A 115 12.01 20.71 10.64
N ALA A 116 12.11 19.85 9.62
CA ALA A 116 13.26 19.74 8.73
C ALA A 116 12.82 19.33 7.31
N PRO A 117 13.54 19.70 6.25
CA PRO A 117 14.65 20.65 6.24
C PRO A 117 14.16 22.12 6.25
N PRO A 118 15.02 23.08 6.64
CA PRO A 118 16.21 22.90 7.48
C PRO A 118 15.80 22.56 8.93
N SER A 119 16.61 21.79 9.65
CA SER A 119 16.35 21.47 11.07
C SER A 119 16.17 22.74 11.92
N SER A 120 15.10 22.75 12.73
CA SER A 120 14.61 23.94 13.42
C SER A 120 14.09 23.66 14.83
N ASP A 121 14.86 22.87 15.59
CA ASP A 121 14.51 22.41 16.93
C ASP A 121 14.34 23.57 17.94
N PRO A 122 13.14 23.79 18.52
CA PRO A 122 12.97 24.68 19.65
C PRO A 122 13.56 24.04 20.92
N ALA A 123 13.93 24.86 21.90
CA ALA A 123 14.28 24.33 23.22
C ALA A 123 13.02 23.71 23.88
N SER A 124 13.21 22.65 24.68
CA SER A 124 12.15 22.13 25.55
C SER A 124 11.59 23.24 26.46
N GLU A 125 10.28 23.49 26.37
CA GLU A 125 9.60 24.54 27.13
C GLU A 125 8.39 24.00 27.92
N THR A 126 7.91 24.83 28.84
CA THR A 126 6.67 24.58 29.60
C THR A 126 5.49 25.18 28.83
N LEU A 127 4.59 24.31 28.36
CA LEU A 127 3.42 24.73 27.59
C LEU A 127 2.38 25.42 28.49
N LEU A 128 1.49 26.22 27.89
CA LEU A 128 0.51 27.01 28.63
C LEU A 128 -0.39 26.14 29.52
N PRO A 129 -0.61 26.53 30.81
CA PRO A 129 -1.47 25.78 31.72
C PRO A 129 -2.93 25.69 31.25
N VAL A 130 -3.51 24.50 31.40
CA VAL A 130 -4.92 24.21 31.08
C VAL A 130 -5.79 24.47 32.32
N ASP A 131 -6.59 25.54 32.29
CA ASP A 131 -7.52 25.88 33.39
C ASP A 131 -8.85 25.13 33.27
N ALA A 132 -8.85 23.87 33.73
CA ALA A 132 -10.04 23.01 33.82
C ALA A 132 -10.63 22.93 35.25
N SER A 133 -10.27 23.89 36.12
CA SER A 133 -10.76 23.96 37.50
C SER A 133 -12.24 24.38 37.58
N PRO A 134 -12.99 23.91 38.61
CA PRO A 134 -12.55 23.12 39.76
C PRO A 134 -12.78 21.60 39.59
N LEU A 135 -13.09 21.12 38.39
CA LEU A 135 -13.35 19.70 38.14
C LEU A 135 -12.03 18.90 38.01
N LEU A 136 -11.07 19.52 37.32
CA LEU A 136 -9.76 18.95 37.03
C LEU A 136 -8.67 19.90 37.49
N THR A 137 -7.60 19.37 38.07
CA THR A 137 -6.31 20.07 38.21
C THR A 137 -5.27 19.28 37.46
N LEU A 138 -4.53 19.96 36.58
CA LEU A 138 -3.46 19.38 35.79
C LEU A 138 -2.11 19.91 36.29
N GLY A 139 -1.11 19.04 36.28
CA GLY A 139 0.28 19.40 36.56
C GLY A 139 0.89 20.30 35.49
N VAL A 140 2.17 20.60 35.65
CA VAL A 140 2.96 21.26 34.61
C VAL A 140 3.02 20.34 33.38
N ILE A 141 2.78 20.88 32.19
CA ILE A 141 2.98 20.19 30.92
C ILE A 141 4.25 20.73 30.27
N THR A 142 5.11 19.85 29.76
CA THR A 142 6.33 20.21 29.02
C THR A 142 6.38 19.52 27.68
N GLY A 143 6.87 20.22 26.66
CA GLY A 143 7.23 19.64 25.38
C GLY A 143 8.73 19.48 25.21
N ASP A 144 9.13 18.52 24.38
CA ASP A 144 10.45 18.45 23.75
C ASP A 144 10.27 17.93 22.33
N THR A 145 10.97 18.51 21.35
CA THR A 145 10.74 18.22 19.92
C THR A 145 12.01 18.43 19.11
N ALA A 146 12.38 17.44 18.30
CA ALA A 146 13.49 17.53 17.36
C ALA A 146 13.09 16.98 15.97
N ALA A 147 13.64 17.56 14.90
CA ALA A 147 13.44 17.15 13.52
C ALA A 147 14.75 17.28 12.72
N THR A 148 15.15 16.19 12.07
CA THR A 148 16.37 16.07 11.27
C THR A 148 16.06 15.45 9.92
N TRP A 149 16.38 16.18 8.86
CA TRP A 149 16.35 15.74 7.47
C TRP A 149 17.32 16.62 6.69
N ASN A 150 18.11 16.03 5.79
CA ASN A 150 19.08 16.76 4.98
C ASN A 150 18.41 17.20 3.67
N ALA A 151 18.68 18.42 3.21
CA ALA A 151 18.01 19.00 2.04
C ALA A 151 18.52 18.45 0.69
N ASP A 152 19.61 17.69 0.75
CA ASP A 152 20.40 17.10 -0.35
C ASP A 152 20.10 15.60 -0.55
N GLY A 153 19.11 15.05 0.16
CA GLY A 153 18.75 13.62 0.07
C GLY A 153 19.67 12.67 0.85
N THR A 154 20.73 13.17 1.50
CA THR A 154 21.68 12.32 2.23
C THR A 154 21.11 11.74 3.54
N CYS A 155 21.66 10.60 3.93
CA CYS A 155 21.52 9.92 5.21
C CYS A 155 21.58 10.86 6.42
N VAL A 156 20.47 11.01 7.16
CA VAL A 156 20.53 11.44 8.56
C VAL A 156 21.48 10.52 9.34
N ALA A 157 22.37 11.11 10.15
CA ALA A 157 23.46 10.39 10.80
C ALA A 157 22.98 9.23 11.70
N GLU A 158 23.58 8.06 11.52
CA GLU A 158 23.25 6.82 12.24
C GLU A 158 23.78 6.85 13.69
N SER A 159 22.97 6.36 14.64
CA SER A 159 23.33 6.31 16.05
C SER A 159 22.82 5.05 16.77
N GLY A 160 23.43 3.91 16.46
CA GLY A 160 23.20 2.61 17.12
C GLY A 160 22.29 1.66 16.33
N GLY A 161 22.36 1.70 15.00
CA GLY A 161 21.48 0.97 14.07
C GLY A 161 20.16 1.69 13.78
N VAL A 162 20.08 3.00 14.05
CA VAL A 162 18.87 3.82 13.86
C VAL A 162 19.28 5.23 13.41
N ARG A 163 18.60 5.75 12.39
CA ARG A 163 18.69 7.13 11.90
C ARG A 163 17.38 7.82 12.29
N GLN A 164 17.43 8.65 13.33
CA GLN A 164 16.22 9.32 13.86
C GLN A 164 15.84 10.49 12.97
N LEU A 165 14.63 10.46 12.41
CA LEU A 165 14.12 11.53 11.56
C LEU A 165 13.47 12.61 12.44
N GLY A 166 12.43 12.26 13.18
CA GLY A 166 11.72 13.18 14.06
C GLY A 166 11.36 12.53 15.40
N GLY A 167 11.36 13.33 16.46
CA GLY A 167 11.01 12.91 17.80
C GLY A 167 10.26 13.99 18.56
N SER A 168 9.15 13.64 19.21
CA SER A 168 8.36 14.50 20.08
C SER A 168 8.11 13.80 21.41
N THR A 169 8.37 14.47 22.51
CA THR A 169 7.99 14.03 23.86
C THR A 169 7.07 15.07 24.49
N THR A 170 5.97 14.62 25.09
CA THR A 170 5.09 15.45 25.91
C THR A 170 4.99 14.83 27.29
N THR A 171 5.17 15.62 28.35
CA THR A 171 5.04 15.14 29.74
C THR A 171 4.01 15.96 30.50
N LEU A 172 3.24 15.29 31.37
CA LEU A 172 2.29 15.86 32.31
C LEU A 172 2.74 15.47 33.72
N ALA A 173 3.03 16.44 34.58
CA ALA A 173 3.58 16.20 35.92
C ALA A 173 2.59 15.55 36.92
N GLY A 174 1.34 15.32 36.54
CA GLY A 174 0.29 14.69 37.34
C GLY A 174 -1.11 15.22 37.00
N LEU A 175 -2.15 14.56 37.52
CA LEU A 175 -3.57 14.84 37.22
C LEU A 175 -4.43 14.55 38.47
N ASP A 176 -5.30 15.48 38.86
CA ASP A 176 -6.30 15.33 39.93
C ASP A 176 -7.73 15.59 39.42
N VAL A 177 -8.63 14.61 39.56
CA VAL A 177 -10.09 14.75 39.39
C VAL A 177 -10.75 14.99 40.75
N LEU A 178 -11.22 16.21 40.99
CA LEU A 178 -11.76 16.61 42.29
C LEU A 178 -13.22 16.15 42.47
N GLY A 179 -13.48 15.43 43.55
CA GLY A 179 -14.82 14.96 43.92
C GLY A 179 -15.68 16.03 44.61
N VAL A 180 -16.96 15.70 44.76
CA VAL A 180 -17.93 16.54 45.51
C VAL A 180 -17.65 16.56 47.01
N GLU A 181 -18.16 17.57 47.73
CA GLU A 181 -17.95 17.72 49.18
C GLU A 181 -18.22 16.43 49.97
N GLY A 182 -17.15 15.81 50.48
CA GLY A 182 -17.19 14.60 51.30
C GLY A 182 -16.79 13.30 50.61
N LEU A 183 -16.45 13.31 49.32
CA LEU A 183 -15.94 12.12 48.60
C LEU A 183 -14.42 12.10 48.36
N GLY A 184 -13.71 13.21 48.52
CA GLY A 184 -12.25 13.28 48.33
C GLY A 184 -11.85 13.46 46.86
N THR A 185 -10.64 13.02 46.50
CA THR A 185 -10.18 12.94 45.12
C THR A 185 -10.69 11.65 44.49
N LEU A 186 -11.31 11.74 43.31
CA LEU A 186 -11.90 10.58 42.63
C LEU A 186 -10.85 9.78 41.88
N LEU A 187 -9.95 10.47 41.20
CA LEU A 187 -8.80 9.94 40.45
C LEU A 187 -7.62 10.90 40.62
N GLU A 188 -6.47 10.38 41.04
CA GLU A 188 -5.17 11.04 41.11
C GLU A 188 -4.21 10.18 40.26
N ALA A 189 -3.47 10.77 39.31
CA ALA A 189 -2.49 10.06 38.50
C ALA A 189 -1.12 10.74 38.60
N GLU A 190 -0.08 9.94 38.84
CA GLU A 190 1.30 10.43 38.87
C GLU A 190 1.81 10.86 37.47
N ALA A 191 3.02 11.44 37.44
CA ALA A 191 3.62 11.98 36.22
C ALA A 191 3.65 10.95 35.09
N SER A 192 3.14 11.37 33.93
CA SER A 192 2.91 10.53 32.75
C SER A 192 3.43 11.24 31.49
N SER A 193 3.77 10.50 30.44
CA SER A 193 4.32 11.06 29.20
C SER A 193 4.05 10.19 27.98
N THR A 194 3.88 10.84 26.82
CA THR A 194 3.92 10.20 25.51
C THR A 194 5.14 10.64 24.73
N GLU A 195 5.74 9.70 24.00
CA GLU A 195 6.87 9.90 23.09
C GLU A 195 6.47 9.33 21.72
N ALA A 196 6.71 10.10 20.65
CA ALA A 196 6.39 9.74 19.28
C ALA A 196 7.63 9.99 18.41
N ALA A 197 8.13 8.95 17.75
CA ALA A 197 9.34 8.98 16.96
C ALA A 197 9.15 8.35 15.56
N THR A 198 9.79 8.93 14.55
CA THR A 198 9.89 8.41 13.19
C THR A 198 11.37 8.25 12.82
N SER A 199 11.73 7.10 12.25
CA SER A 199 13.14 6.71 12.06
C SER A 199 13.33 5.77 10.86
N LEU A 200 14.55 5.73 10.34
CA LEU A 200 15.01 4.72 9.39
C LEU A 200 15.90 3.70 10.12
N VAL A 201 15.78 2.42 9.77
CA VAL A 201 16.55 1.31 10.36
C VAL A 201 17.06 0.40 9.27
N ASP A 202 18.39 0.34 9.13
CA ASP A 202 19.10 -0.38 8.07
C ASP A 202 18.64 -1.84 7.91
N SER A 203 18.31 -2.25 6.68
CA SER A 203 17.89 -3.62 6.34
C SER A 203 18.81 -4.33 5.33
N GLY A 204 19.81 -3.63 4.79
CA GLY A 204 20.95 -4.24 4.08
C GLY A 204 21.10 -3.81 2.61
N GLY A 205 20.96 -2.51 2.35
CA GLY A 205 21.05 -1.87 1.03
C GLY A 205 20.12 -0.67 0.95
N GLN A 206 18.95 -0.79 1.57
CA GLN A 206 18.02 0.31 1.86
C GLN A 206 17.64 0.27 3.36
N HIS A 207 16.76 1.18 3.80
CA HIS A 207 16.34 1.27 5.21
C HIS A 207 14.84 1.06 5.38
N ASP A 208 14.44 0.28 6.38
CA ASP A 208 13.04 0.13 6.74
C ASP A 208 12.55 1.38 7.49
N LEU A 209 11.36 1.85 7.13
CA LEU A 209 10.71 3.01 7.78
C LEU A 209 9.98 2.56 9.05
N VAL A 210 10.29 3.19 10.18
CA VAL A 210 9.79 2.80 11.51
C VAL A 210 9.18 3.99 12.25
N SER A 211 7.88 3.90 12.52
CA SER A 211 7.16 4.75 13.48
C SER A 211 7.06 4.04 14.83
N THR A 212 7.39 4.72 15.92
CA THR A 212 7.23 4.20 17.29
C THR A 212 6.57 5.23 18.18
N THR A 213 5.52 4.81 18.89
CA THR A 213 4.84 5.61 19.92
C THR A 213 4.90 4.88 21.25
N THR A 214 5.37 5.57 22.30
CA THR A 214 5.50 5.05 23.66
C THR A 214 4.65 5.85 24.63
N ALA A 215 3.86 5.18 25.46
CA ALA A 215 3.21 5.79 26.63
C ALA A 215 3.84 5.28 27.93
N THR A 216 4.30 6.21 28.77
CA THR A 216 4.61 5.96 30.19
C THR A 216 3.49 6.55 31.02
N ILE A 217 2.66 5.67 31.60
CA ILE A 217 1.55 6.06 32.48
C ILE A 217 2.04 5.94 33.93
N GLY A 218 1.85 6.99 34.73
CA GLY A 218 2.17 6.99 36.15
C GLY A 218 1.23 6.10 36.97
N ASP A 219 1.59 5.78 38.22
CA ASP A 219 0.70 5.04 39.11
C ASP A 219 -0.58 5.87 39.39
N VAL A 220 -1.75 5.22 39.39
CA VAL A 220 -3.07 5.86 39.52
C VAL A 220 -3.74 5.46 40.84
N SER A 221 -4.28 6.44 41.56
CA SER A 221 -4.94 6.35 42.85
C SER A 221 -6.41 6.75 42.68
N LEU A 222 -7.34 5.86 43.03
CA LEU A 222 -8.78 6.15 42.97
C LEU A 222 -9.39 6.19 44.37
N LEU A 223 -10.35 7.11 44.57
CA LEU A 223 -11.16 7.26 45.78
C LEU A 223 -10.31 7.40 47.06
N ASP A 224 -9.53 8.49 47.16
CA ASP A 224 -8.53 8.75 48.23
C ASP A 224 -7.57 7.54 48.45
N GLY A 225 -7.19 6.85 47.37
CA GLY A 225 -6.25 5.72 47.40
C GLY A 225 -6.84 4.39 47.90
N ALA A 226 -8.17 4.22 47.89
CA ALA A 226 -8.83 2.95 48.20
C ALA A 226 -8.55 1.85 47.15
N VAL A 227 -8.31 2.26 45.90
CA VAL A 227 -7.79 1.44 44.80
C VAL A 227 -6.50 2.11 44.31
N GLN A 228 -5.44 1.31 44.14
CA GLN A 228 -4.16 1.77 43.59
C GLN A 228 -3.82 0.91 42.37
N ILE A 229 -3.49 1.53 41.25
CA ILE A 229 -3.20 0.89 39.97
C ILE A 229 -1.74 1.21 39.64
N GLN A 230 -0.90 0.20 39.61
CA GLN A 230 0.53 0.33 39.31
C GLN A 230 0.84 -0.12 37.90
N VAL A 231 1.57 0.71 37.14
CA VAL A 231 1.95 0.45 35.74
C VAL A 231 3.45 0.13 35.69
N GLY A 232 3.78 -1.16 35.53
CA GLY A 232 5.14 -1.67 35.75
C GLY A 232 6.16 -1.45 34.61
N SER A 233 5.72 -0.93 33.47
CA SER A 233 6.54 -0.63 32.29
C SER A 233 5.80 0.35 31.37
N PRO A 234 6.48 1.06 30.46
CA PRO A 234 5.82 1.73 29.34
C PRO A 234 5.04 0.74 28.47
N ALA A 235 4.11 1.27 27.70
CA ALA A 235 3.51 0.62 26.54
C ALA A 235 4.21 1.13 25.29
N VAL A 236 4.62 0.24 24.37
CA VAL A 236 5.31 0.62 23.13
C VAL A 236 4.57 0.04 21.93
N LEU A 237 4.14 0.89 21.01
CA LEU A 237 3.53 0.53 19.73
C LEU A 237 4.51 0.91 18.61
N THR A 238 4.85 -0.05 17.75
CA THR A 238 5.77 0.15 16.63
C THR A 238 5.14 -0.33 15.33
N ALA A 239 5.19 0.50 14.29
CA ALA A 239 4.83 0.17 12.93
C ALA A 239 6.08 0.24 12.04
N ARG A 240 6.38 -0.84 11.30
CA ARG A 240 7.58 -0.98 10.45
C ARG A 240 7.20 -1.41 9.03
N SER A 241 7.76 -0.73 8.04
CA SER A 241 7.59 -1.01 6.62
C SER A 241 8.94 -1.25 5.95
N ASP A 242 9.09 -2.38 5.26
CA ASP A 242 10.25 -2.76 4.44
C ASP A 242 10.01 -2.54 2.93
N GLY A 243 8.97 -1.77 2.58
CA GLY A 243 8.57 -1.54 1.19
C GLY A 243 7.77 -2.66 0.52
N ALA A 244 7.79 -3.88 1.07
CA ALA A 244 7.01 -5.02 0.60
C ALA A 244 5.94 -5.46 1.60
N SER A 245 6.17 -5.24 2.89
CA SER A 245 5.35 -5.68 4.01
C SER A 245 5.33 -4.65 5.15
N GLY A 246 4.12 -4.29 5.57
CA GLY A 246 3.85 -3.55 6.78
C GLY A 246 3.62 -4.48 7.96
N THR A 247 4.25 -4.18 9.10
CA THR A 247 4.11 -4.98 10.34
C THR A 247 3.92 -4.08 11.56
N VAL A 248 3.06 -4.51 12.49
CA VAL A 248 2.86 -3.86 13.79
C VAL A 248 3.32 -4.76 14.93
N ALA A 249 3.99 -4.17 15.91
CA ALA A 249 4.35 -4.79 17.18
C ALA A 249 3.86 -3.93 18.34
N TYR A 250 3.40 -4.58 19.41
CA TYR A 250 2.91 -3.91 20.62
C TYR A 250 3.43 -4.62 21.88
N ASP A 251 4.36 -3.95 22.59
CA ASP A 251 4.83 -4.37 23.91
C ASP A 251 3.95 -3.70 24.97
N ALA A 252 2.90 -4.42 25.37
CA ALA A 252 1.89 -3.94 26.32
C ALA A 252 2.37 -3.95 27.78
N PRO A 253 1.88 -3.03 28.63
CA PRO A 253 2.44 -2.81 29.96
C PRO A 253 1.89 -3.78 31.01
N VAL A 254 2.69 -4.03 32.07
CA VAL A 254 2.28 -4.89 33.19
C VAL A 254 1.53 -4.08 34.24
N VAL A 255 0.19 -4.10 34.19
CA VAL A 255 -0.67 -3.39 35.15
C VAL A 255 -1.05 -4.26 36.36
N THR A 256 -0.89 -3.74 37.58
CA THR A 256 -1.26 -4.43 38.84
C THR A 256 -2.13 -3.54 39.73
N VAL A 257 -3.31 -4.03 40.11
CA VAL A 257 -4.26 -3.28 40.94
C VAL A 257 -4.27 -3.80 42.37
N THR A 258 -4.13 -2.91 43.34
CA THR A 258 -4.18 -3.19 44.77
C THR A 258 -5.44 -2.60 45.40
N VAL A 259 -6.29 -3.46 45.96
CA VAL A 259 -7.52 -3.07 46.68
C VAL A 259 -7.43 -3.61 48.11
N ALA A 260 -7.58 -2.74 49.11
CA ALA A 260 -7.47 -3.08 50.52
C ALA A 260 -6.19 -3.90 50.91
N GLY A 261 -5.09 -3.71 50.17
CA GLY A 261 -3.84 -4.44 50.36
C GLY A 261 -3.81 -5.85 49.73
N GLN A 262 -4.69 -6.16 48.77
CA GLN A 262 -4.60 -7.35 47.91
C GLN A 262 -4.30 -6.92 46.47
N ALA A 263 -3.11 -7.28 45.98
CA ALA A 263 -2.65 -7.01 44.62
C ALA A 263 -3.12 -8.08 43.63
N THR A 264 -3.65 -7.65 42.49
CA THR A 264 -4.19 -8.48 41.40
C THR A 264 -3.66 -7.95 40.07
N PRO A 265 -2.94 -8.74 39.26
CA PRO A 265 -2.52 -8.32 37.93
C PRO A 265 -3.71 -8.30 36.96
N ILE A 266 -3.79 -7.27 36.11
CA ILE A 266 -4.66 -7.29 34.92
C ILE A 266 -3.94 -8.08 33.82
N THR A 267 -4.71 -8.74 32.95
CA THR A 267 -4.17 -9.50 31.81
C THR A 267 -4.76 -8.97 30.50
N LEU A 268 -3.93 -8.74 29.49
CA LEU A 268 -4.41 -8.47 28.13
C LEU A 268 -5.29 -9.63 27.65
N ALA A 269 -6.58 -9.33 27.46
CA ALA A 269 -7.60 -10.25 26.98
C ALA A 269 -8.89 -9.53 26.53
N GLY A 270 -8.91 -8.19 26.44
CA GLY A 270 -10.15 -7.40 26.30
C GLY A 270 -11.15 -7.64 27.45
N GLY A 271 -10.64 -7.96 28.65
CA GLY A 271 -11.43 -8.39 29.79
C GLY A 271 -11.50 -7.33 30.88
N THR A 272 -12.61 -6.60 30.94
CA THR A 272 -12.90 -5.62 31.99
C THR A 272 -12.80 -6.24 33.38
N THR A 273 -12.07 -5.57 34.27
CA THR A 273 -11.89 -5.98 35.67
C THR A 273 -12.77 -5.12 36.57
N ASP A 274 -13.95 -5.65 36.94
CA ASP A 274 -14.89 -4.99 37.86
C ASP A 274 -14.37 -5.01 39.30
N ILE A 275 -14.26 -3.83 39.92
CA ILE A 275 -13.81 -3.63 41.30
C ILE A 275 -14.91 -2.89 42.09
N PRO A 276 -15.73 -3.62 42.87
CA PRO A 276 -16.75 -3.00 43.73
C PRO A 276 -16.13 -2.47 45.03
N VAL A 277 -16.35 -1.19 45.31
CA VAL A 277 -15.84 -0.49 46.51
C VAL A 277 -17.00 -0.03 47.40
N ASP A 278 -17.05 -0.56 48.63
CA ASP A 278 -18.06 -0.20 49.63
C ASP A 278 -17.63 1.07 50.40
N LEU A 279 -18.25 2.20 50.07
CA LEU A 279 -18.07 3.49 50.74
C LEU A 279 -19.18 3.73 51.81
N GLY A 280 -19.88 2.67 52.25
CA GLY A 280 -20.76 2.61 53.42
C GLY A 280 -22.17 3.16 53.23
N LEU A 281 -22.32 4.38 52.69
CA LEU A 281 -23.61 4.96 52.27
C LEU A 281 -23.70 5.21 50.76
N LEU A 282 -22.59 4.99 50.06
CA LEU A 282 -22.43 5.08 48.62
C LEU A 282 -21.79 3.77 48.14
N SER A 283 -22.12 3.36 46.92
CA SER A 283 -21.40 2.32 46.19
C SER A 283 -20.56 2.99 45.12
N ALA A 284 -19.30 2.57 44.98
CA ALA A 284 -18.50 2.92 43.83
C ALA A 284 -18.16 1.64 43.06
N ASP A 285 -18.42 1.64 41.76
CA ASP A 285 -18.10 0.56 40.84
C ASP A 285 -17.02 1.09 39.88
N VAL A 286 -15.86 0.42 39.88
CA VAL A 286 -14.71 0.74 39.02
C VAL A 286 -14.56 -0.36 37.97
N SER A 287 -14.51 0.01 36.70
CA SER A 287 -14.17 -0.87 35.56
C SER A 287 -12.80 -0.47 35.03
N LEU A 288 -11.92 -1.46 34.85
CA LEU A 288 -10.57 -1.27 34.30
C LEU A 288 -10.38 -2.17 33.08
N THR A 289 -9.96 -1.58 31.96
CA THR A 289 -9.69 -2.32 30.72
C THR A 289 -8.29 -1.96 30.21
N LEU A 290 -7.47 -2.99 30.00
CA LEU A 290 -6.14 -2.90 29.41
C LEU A 290 -6.25 -3.41 27.98
N ASN A 291 -6.13 -2.50 27.00
CA ASN A 291 -6.42 -2.82 25.60
C ASN A 291 -5.19 -3.41 24.88
N ASP A 292 -5.50 -4.08 23.76
CA ASP A 292 -4.55 -4.72 22.86
C ASP A 292 -4.53 -3.95 21.53
N ALA A 293 -3.43 -4.02 20.78
CA ALA A 293 -3.31 -3.26 19.54
C ALA A 293 -4.19 -3.81 18.42
N VAL A 294 -4.85 -2.91 17.71
CA VAL A 294 -5.53 -3.18 16.44
C VAL A 294 -4.51 -2.99 15.32
N ASP A 295 -4.09 -4.10 14.72
CA ASP A 295 -3.28 -4.12 13.51
C ASP A 295 -4.20 -4.07 12.27
N SER A 296 -4.01 -3.04 11.44
CA SER A 296 -4.69 -2.81 10.16
C SER A 296 -3.73 -2.78 8.96
N SER A 297 -2.51 -3.31 9.12
CA SER A 297 -1.47 -3.32 8.08
C SER A 297 -1.91 -4.07 6.81
N SER A 298 -1.49 -3.56 5.64
CA SER A 298 -1.75 -4.19 4.34
C SER A 298 -0.75 -3.74 3.28
N GLY A 299 -0.25 -4.68 2.47
CA GLY A 299 0.86 -4.41 1.55
C GLY A 299 2.08 -3.90 2.31
N ALA A 300 2.76 -2.88 1.79
CA ALA A 300 3.82 -2.17 2.47
C ALA A 300 3.36 -1.32 3.67
N THR A 301 2.08 -0.90 3.74
CA THR A 301 1.57 -0.03 4.82
C THR A 301 1.44 -0.80 6.13
N ALA A 302 2.25 -0.44 7.11
CA ALA A 302 2.06 -0.76 8.51
C ALA A 302 1.12 0.27 9.15
N SER A 303 0.11 -0.17 9.91
CA SER A 303 -0.83 0.73 10.59
C SER A 303 -1.40 0.07 11.85
N GLY A 304 -1.09 0.65 13.01
CA GLY A 304 -1.47 0.15 14.32
C GLY A 304 -2.12 1.21 15.20
N VAL A 305 -3.16 0.83 15.95
CA VAL A 305 -3.89 1.70 16.88
C VAL A 305 -4.12 1.00 18.23
N VAL A 306 -3.98 1.75 19.32
CA VAL A 306 -4.41 1.40 20.67
C VAL A 306 -5.26 2.57 21.17
N ASP A 307 -6.58 2.40 21.23
CA ASP A 307 -7.54 3.48 21.54
C ASP A 307 -7.19 4.19 22.87
N ASP A 308 -7.08 3.41 23.96
CA ASP A 308 -6.34 3.76 25.17
C ASP A 308 -5.45 2.57 25.53
N VAL A 309 -4.25 2.76 26.07
CA VAL A 309 -3.53 1.66 26.74
C VAL A 309 -4.31 1.18 27.97
N LEU A 310 -4.81 2.10 28.80
CA LEU A 310 -5.58 1.80 30.00
C LEU A 310 -6.84 2.69 30.10
N SER A 311 -8.01 2.11 29.87
CA SER A 311 -9.31 2.76 30.10
C SER A 311 -9.78 2.54 31.54
N ILE A 312 -10.20 3.61 32.21
CA ILE A 312 -10.72 3.61 33.59
C ILE A 312 -12.14 4.20 33.61
N ASP A 313 -13.14 3.39 33.94
CA ASP A 313 -14.47 3.86 34.31
C ASP A 313 -14.64 3.85 35.83
N LEU A 314 -15.05 4.97 36.41
CA LEU A 314 -15.47 5.07 37.81
C LEU A 314 -16.88 5.64 37.86
N THR A 315 -17.82 4.92 38.48
CA THR A 315 -19.14 5.47 38.82
C THR A 315 -19.37 5.42 40.33
N VAL A 316 -19.94 6.50 40.89
CA VAL A 316 -20.25 6.61 42.32
C VAL A 316 -21.74 6.92 42.50
N ASP A 317 -22.45 5.98 43.11
CA ASP A 317 -23.90 5.97 43.23
C ASP A 317 -24.38 6.08 44.69
N THR A 318 -25.48 6.79 44.88
CA THR A 318 -26.37 6.60 46.05
C THR A 318 -27.38 5.49 45.75
N LEU A 319 -28.12 5.07 46.76
CA LEU A 319 -29.29 4.18 46.65
C LEU A 319 -30.38 4.59 45.62
N VAL A 320 -30.33 5.79 45.02
CA VAL A 320 -31.36 6.30 44.09
C VAL A 320 -30.85 7.18 42.93
N THR A 321 -29.63 7.72 42.99
CA THR A 321 -29.04 8.62 41.98
C THR A 321 -27.52 8.55 41.98
N GLN A 322 -26.92 8.67 40.78
CA GLN A 322 -25.50 8.91 40.60
C GLN A 322 -25.05 10.24 41.23
N VAL A 323 -23.78 10.28 41.64
CA VAL A 323 -23.11 11.41 42.33
C VAL A 323 -21.89 11.87 41.54
N ALA A 324 -21.17 10.92 40.96
CA ALA A 324 -20.05 11.14 40.06
C ALA A 324 -19.98 10.02 39.01
N SER A 325 -19.52 10.38 37.82
CA SER A 325 -18.91 9.46 36.85
C SER A 325 -17.63 10.09 36.31
N VAL A 326 -16.58 9.28 36.19
CA VAL A 326 -15.30 9.63 35.56
C VAL A 326 -15.00 8.54 34.54
N HIS A 327 -14.70 8.94 33.31
CA HIS A 327 -14.05 8.08 32.33
C HIS A 327 -12.68 8.70 32.05
N ALA A 328 -11.62 7.91 32.15
CA ALA A 328 -10.26 8.33 31.85
C ALA A 328 -9.58 7.28 30.97
N GLY A 329 -9.36 7.65 29.71
CA GLY A 329 -8.53 6.91 28.77
C GLY A 329 -7.08 7.35 28.93
N LEU A 330 -6.14 6.42 29.14
CA LEU A 330 -4.73 6.74 29.41
C LEU A 330 -3.81 6.12 28.36
N GLY A 331 -2.95 6.95 27.77
CA GLY A 331 -1.97 6.53 26.75
C GLY A 331 -2.62 6.05 25.45
N ALA A 332 -3.32 6.93 24.73
CA ALA A 332 -3.78 6.62 23.36
C ALA A 332 -2.56 6.57 22.42
N LEU A 333 -2.48 5.58 21.52
CA LEU A 333 -1.34 5.40 20.62
C LEU A 333 -1.78 5.08 19.18
N THR A 334 -1.20 5.75 18.20
CA THR A 334 -1.19 5.29 16.80
C THR A 334 0.23 5.29 16.24
N ALA A 335 0.50 4.35 15.32
CA ALA A 335 1.76 4.30 14.58
C ALA A 335 1.48 3.77 13.17
N ASP A 336 1.90 4.54 12.16
CA ASP A 336 1.70 4.26 10.74
C ASP A 336 3.03 4.43 9.98
N ALA A 337 3.34 3.54 9.05
CA ALA A 337 4.54 3.62 8.20
C ALA A 337 4.30 2.95 6.83
N THR A 338 4.61 3.67 5.75
CA THR A 338 4.59 3.18 4.36
C THR A 338 5.90 3.61 3.69
N ALA A 339 6.80 2.66 3.47
CA ALA A 339 7.96 2.83 2.60
C ALA A 339 7.60 2.44 1.15
N PRO A 340 8.30 2.98 0.14
CA PRO A 340 8.22 2.52 -1.25
C PRO A 340 8.94 1.17 -1.43
N ALA A 341 8.79 0.55 -2.60
CA ALA A 341 9.27 -0.81 -2.84
C ALA A 341 10.80 -0.95 -2.66
N GLY A 342 11.21 -1.83 -1.73
CA GLY A 342 12.61 -2.06 -1.34
C GLY A 342 12.98 -1.47 0.03
N GLY A 343 12.31 -0.38 0.43
CA GLY A 343 12.66 0.43 1.60
C GLY A 343 12.79 1.90 1.24
N VAL A 344 13.30 2.73 2.15
CA VAL A 344 13.69 4.10 1.86
C VAL A 344 15.16 4.10 1.43
N SER A 345 15.44 4.63 0.23
CA SER A 345 16.81 4.95 -0.20
C SER A 345 17.19 6.39 0.16
N CYS A 346 18.47 6.61 0.44
CA CYS A 346 19.11 7.89 0.70
C CYS A 346 20.64 7.69 0.70
N VAL A 347 21.40 8.69 0.25
CA VAL A 347 22.87 8.56 0.11
C VAL A 347 23.53 8.46 1.49
N ASP A 348 24.14 7.33 1.86
CA ASP A 348 24.86 7.25 3.13
C ASP A 348 26.17 8.05 3.07
N PRO A 349 26.35 9.13 3.85
CA PRO A 349 27.57 9.94 3.84
C PRO A 349 28.79 9.24 4.48
N THR A 350 28.72 7.93 4.67
CA THR A 350 29.82 7.05 5.08
C THR A 350 30.07 5.89 4.12
N ASP A 351 29.32 5.76 3.02
CA ASP A 351 29.81 4.98 1.89
C ASP A 351 30.94 5.75 1.20
N THR A 352 31.95 5.00 0.75
CA THR A 352 33.12 5.49 0.01
C THR A 352 33.56 4.40 -0.96
N THR A 353 32.59 3.65 -1.50
CA THR A 353 32.75 2.84 -2.69
C THR A 353 32.75 3.80 -3.88
N ASP A 354 33.66 3.54 -4.79
CA ASP A 354 34.17 4.36 -5.89
C ASP A 354 34.79 3.27 -6.78
N THR A 355 34.00 2.77 -7.73
CA THR A 355 34.13 1.41 -8.27
C THR A 355 35.02 1.37 -9.52
N ASP A 356 34.98 2.40 -10.35
CA ASP A 356 35.87 2.59 -11.50
C ASP A 356 37.15 3.41 -11.16
N GLY A 357 37.05 4.41 -10.29
CA GLY A 357 38.13 5.30 -9.87
C GLY A 357 38.04 6.76 -10.35
N ASP A 358 36.88 7.26 -10.79
CA ASP A 358 36.71 8.59 -11.39
C ASP A 358 36.94 9.77 -10.40
N GLY A 359 36.28 9.73 -9.23
CA GLY A 359 36.20 10.84 -8.27
C GLY A 359 34.84 11.03 -7.60
N LEU A 360 33.77 10.42 -8.12
CA LEU A 360 32.46 10.25 -7.50
C LEU A 360 32.48 9.03 -6.55
N THR A 361 31.35 8.35 -6.40
CA THR A 361 31.10 7.22 -5.49
C THR A 361 29.80 6.55 -5.89
N ASP A 362 29.67 5.21 -5.79
CA ASP A 362 28.53 4.44 -6.35
C ASP A 362 27.14 5.01 -5.98
N ALA A 363 27.04 5.62 -4.79
CA ALA A 363 25.81 6.19 -4.23
C ALA A 363 25.57 7.68 -4.55
N ALA A 364 26.49 8.34 -5.24
CA ALA A 364 26.33 9.65 -5.87
C ALA A 364 25.96 9.50 -7.35
N GLU A 365 26.56 8.53 -8.03
CA GLU A 365 26.25 8.14 -9.42
C GLU A 365 24.80 7.65 -9.54
N ASP A 366 24.33 6.77 -8.64
CA ASP A 366 22.90 6.34 -8.48
C ASP A 366 21.91 7.53 -8.24
N VAL A 367 22.41 8.73 -7.92
CA VAL A 367 21.62 9.95 -7.75
C VAL A 367 21.72 10.92 -8.93
N LEU A 368 22.86 10.96 -9.62
CA LEU A 368 23.07 11.74 -10.85
C LEU A 368 22.39 11.05 -12.04
N GLY A 369 22.45 9.73 -12.11
CA GLY A 369 21.92 8.89 -13.19
C GLY A 369 22.99 8.13 -13.97
N THR A 370 24.26 8.28 -13.59
CA THR A 370 25.44 7.70 -14.23
C THR A 370 25.70 6.24 -13.81
N ASP A 371 26.61 5.51 -14.50
CA ASP A 371 26.87 4.08 -14.25
C ASP A 371 28.14 3.85 -13.39
N PRO A 372 28.02 3.35 -12.13
CA PRO A 372 29.17 3.11 -11.23
C PRO A 372 30.24 2.11 -11.70
N ASP A 373 30.06 1.43 -12.84
CA ASP A 373 31.11 0.60 -13.47
C ASP A 373 31.83 1.36 -14.64
N VAL A 374 31.48 2.62 -14.95
CA VAL A 374 31.93 3.41 -16.13
C VAL A 374 32.21 4.90 -15.82
N ALA A 375 33.49 5.26 -15.74
CA ALA A 375 34.00 6.58 -15.34
C ALA A 375 33.83 7.74 -16.35
N ASP A 376 32.95 7.61 -17.33
CA ASP A 376 32.82 8.43 -18.55
C ASP A 376 31.50 7.97 -19.21
N THR A 377 30.36 8.43 -18.66
CA THR A 377 29.04 7.81 -18.88
C THR A 377 28.46 8.08 -20.27
N ASP A 378 28.62 9.28 -20.81
CA ASP A 378 28.16 9.64 -22.17
C ASP A 378 29.25 9.47 -23.25
N GLY A 379 30.50 9.19 -22.86
CA GLY A 379 31.58 8.77 -23.75
C GLY A 379 32.38 9.89 -24.39
N ASP A 380 32.21 11.12 -23.92
CA ASP A 380 32.75 12.35 -24.52
C ASP A 380 34.28 12.52 -24.32
N GLY A 381 34.85 11.82 -23.32
CA GLY A 381 36.29 11.83 -23.00
C GLY A 381 36.68 12.70 -21.80
N LEU A 382 35.72 13.36 -21.17
CA LEU A 382 35.75 13.86 -19.80
C LEU A 382 35.09 12.80 -18.87
N SER A 383 35.43 12.79 -17.59
CA SER A 383 34.87 11.83 -16.64
C SER A 383 33.84 12.51 -15.74
N ASP A 384 32.74 11.85 -15.45
CA ASP A 384 31.60 12.32 -14.63
C ASP A 384 32.03 13.09 -13.36
N GLY A 385 33.08 12.61 -12.68
CA GLY A 385 33.65 13.24 -11.49
C GLY A 385 34.56 14.44 -11.75
N ASP A 386 35.24 14.55 -12.89
CA ASP A 386 35.88 15.80 -13.28
C ASP A 386 34.83 16.80 -13.78
N GLU A 387 33.74 16.36 -14.40
CA GLU A 387 32.62 17.23 -14.77
C GLU A 387 31.97 17.88 -13.55
N VAL A 388 31.34 17.05 -12.70
CA VAL A 388 30.55 17.48 -11.54
C VAL A 388 31.40 18.24 -10.51
N ASN A 389 32.73 18.01 -10.46
CA ASN A 389 33.62 18.70 -9.52
C ASN A 389 34.50 19.81 -10.13
N THR A 390 34.69 19.88 -11.45
CA THR A 390 35.65 20.82 -12.10
C THR A 390 35.02 21.75 -13.13
N THR A 391 34.24 21.26 -14.11
CA THR A 391 33.58 22.10 -15.14
C THR A 391 32.22 22.62 -14.66
N GLY A 392 31.34 21.71 -14.23
CA GLY A 392 29.94 21.97 -13.92
C GLY A 392 28.97 21.68 -15.08
N THR A 393 29.37 20.81 -16.01
CA THR A 393 28.59 20.21 -17.11
C THR A 393 27.60 19.14 -16.60
N ASP A 394 26.80 18.54 -17.48
CA ASP A 394 25.79 17.52 -17.12
C ASP A 394 26.23 16.14 -17.66
N PRO A 395 26.68 15.19 -16.81
CA PRO A 395 27.45 13.97 -17.18
C PRO A 395 26.59 12.84 -17.80
N LEU A 396 25.65 13.24 -18.65
CA LEU A 396 24.68 12.44 -19.39
C LEU A 396 24.41 13.08 -20.77
N VAL A 397 25.20 14.08 -21.16
CA VAL A 397 25.00 15.01 -22.28
C VAL A 397 26.37 15.50 -22.77
N ALA A 398 26.97 14.75 -23.69
CA ALA A 398 28.31 14.99 -24.25
C ALA A 398 28.56 16.40 -24.86
N ASP A 399 27.52 17.20 -25.10
CA ASP A 399 27.58 18.61 -25.54
C ASP A 399 26.57 19.38 -24.67
N THR A 400 27.05 20.00 -23.59
CA THR A 400 26.17 20.56 -22.53
C THR A 400 25.41 21.81 -22.99
N ASP A 401 25.96 22.62 -23.92
CA ASP A 401 25.35 23.89 -24.34
C ASP A 401 24.75 23.90 -25.76
N GLY A 402 25.11 22.93 -26.60
CA GLY A 402 24.46 22.60 -27.88
C GLY A 402 25.11 23.21 -29.11
N ASP A 403 26.43 23.40 -29.08
CA ASP A 403 27.25 24.09 -30.07
C ASP A 403 27.81 23.18 -31.18
N GLY A 404 27.90 21.87 -30.93
CA GLY A 404 28.49 20.87 -31.84
C GLY A 404 29.94 20.48 -31.53
N LEU A 405 30.52 20.96 -30.44
CA LEU A 405 31.71 20.41 -29.78
C LEU A 405 31.30 19.61 -28.55
N THR A 406 32.10 18.62 -28.15
CA THR A 406 31.88 17.92 -26.87
C THR A 406 32.66 18.58 -25.74
N ASP A 407 32.09 18.62 -24.54
CA ASP A 407 32.65 19.29 -23.36
C ASP A 407 34.12 18.87 -23.09
N GLY A 408 34.41 17.60 -23.33
CA GLY A 408 35.69 16.93 -23.25
C GLY A 408 36.65 17.32 -24.36
N ASP A 409 36.24 17.49 -25.63
CA ASP A 409 37.13 18.00 -26.69
C ASP A 409 37.33 19.52 -26.55
N GLU A 410 36.36 20.24 -25.98
CA GLU A 410 36.55 21.64 -25.59
C GLU A 410 37.61 21.80 -24.50
N VAL A 411 37.45 21.11 -23.37
CA VAL A 411 38.36 21.17 -22.22
C VAL A 411 39.76 20.62 -22.55
N ASN A 412 39.86 19.59 -23.40
CA ASN A 412 41.14 18.94 -23.71
C ASN A 412 41.84 19.43 -24.99
N THR A 413 41.10 19.89 -26.01
CA THR A 413 41.64 20.17 -27.36
C THR A 413 41.55 21.64 -27.77
N THR A 414 40.38 22.30 -27.66
CA THR A 414 40.19 23.68 -28.15
C THR A 414 40.62 24.72 -27.11
N GLY A 415 40.16 24.58 -25.86
CA GLY A 415 40.29 25.56 -24.77
C GLY A 415 39.16 26.60 -24.70
N THR A 416 37.97 26.29 -25.21
CA THR A 416 36.70 27.02 -25.05
C THR A 416 36.05 26.74 -23.67
N ASP A 417 34.83 27.22 -23.39
CA ASP A 417 34.15 27.10 -22.07
C ASP A 417 32.80 26.37 -22.27
N PRO A 418 32.64 25.09 -21.85
CA PRO A 418 31.54 24.17 -22.24
C PRO A 418 30.19 24.46 -21.53
N LEU A 419 29.85 25.73 -21.44
CA LEU A 419 28.66 26.30 -20.80
C LEU A 419 28.25 27.65 -21.46
N ASP A 420 28.91 28.05 -22.56
CA ASP A 420 28.78 29.36 -23.24
C ASP A 420 29.25 29.30 -24.73
N ALA A 421 28.62 28.47 -25.56
CA ALA A 421 28.56 28.29 -27.04
C ALA A 421 29.08 29.37 -28.04
N ASP A 422 29.53 30.54 -27.60
CA ASP A 422 30.15 31.64 -28.35
C ASP A 422 31.20 32.25 -27.38
N THR A 423 32.27 31.48 -27.10
CA THR A 423 33.19 31.69 -25.96
C THR A 423 33.78 33.11 -25.89
N ASP A 424 33.85 33.83 -27.02
CA ASP A 424 34.48 35.15 -27.11
C ASP A 424 33.56 36.38 -27.35
N ASP A 425 32.23 36.23 -27.30
CA ASP A 425 31.21 37.24 -27.65
C ASP A 425 31.28 37.69 -29.15
N GLY A 426 31.71 36.82 -30.06
CA GLY A 426 31.89 37.08 -31.49
C GLY A 426 30.56 37.13 -32.26
N GLY A 427 29.72 36.12 -32.06
CA GLY A 427 28.43 35.95 -32.73
C GLY A 427 28.39 34.89 -33.84
N VAL A 428 29.28 33.90 -33.75
CA VAL A 428 29.26 32.59 -34.44
C VAL A 428 29.55 31.56 -33.34
N GLU A 429 28.95 30.37 -33.41
CA GLU A 429 29.14 29.31 -32.41
C GLU A 429 30.51 28.62 -32.61
N ASP A 430 31.17 28.17 -31.55
CA ASP A 430 32.59 27.75 -31.54
C ASP A 430 32.86 26.49 -32.38
N GLY A 431 31.91 25.55 -32.45
CA GLY A 431 31.89 24.42 -33.38
C GLY A 431 31.76 24.86 -34.84
N ASP A 432 30.90 25.85 -35.13
CA ASP A 432 30.71 26.43 -36.47
C ASP A 432 31.98 27.20 -36.91
N GLU A 433 32.66 27.90 -35.98
CA GLU A 433 33.99 28.52 -36.18
C GLU A 433 35.06 27.47 -36.58
N LEU A 434 35.13 26.34 -35.87
CA LEU A 434 36.09 25.28 -36.19
C LEU A 434 35.76 24.56 -37.50
N ALA A 435 34.48 24.42 -37.85
CA ALA A 435 34.03 23.87 -39.13
C ALA A 435 34.44 24.76 -40.33
N VAL A 436 34.34 26.09 -40.21
CA VAL A 436 34.80 27.03 -41.26
C VAL A 436 36.30 27.31 -41.21
N GLY A 437 36.95 27.05 -40.07
CA GLY A 437 38.39 27.18 -39.85
C GLY A 437 38.85 28.59 -39.46
N THR A 438 38.04 29.29 -38.66
CA THR A 438 38.40 30.49 -37.87
C THR A 438 39.05 30.06 -36.53
N ASP A 439 39.04 30.89 -35.48
CA ASP A 439 39.75 30.67 -34.21
C ASP A 439 38.78 31.11 -33.08
N PRO A 440 38.09 30.18 -32.36
CA PRO A 440 36.98 30.45 -31.41
C PRO A 440 37.42 31.14 -30.09
N LEU A 441 38.46 31.97 -30.20
CA LEU A 441 39.10 32.75 -29.14
C LEU A 441 39.62 34.13 -29.68
N ASP A 442 39.25 34.54 -30.90
CA ASP A 442 39.48 35.87 -31.50
C ASP A 442 38.36 36.30 -32.49
N GLY A 443 37.12 36.54 -32.02
CA GLY A 443 35.92 37.11 -32.67
C GLY A 443 36.05 38.54 -33.23
N ALA A 444 37.17 38.76 -33.90
CA ALA A 444 37.40 39.76 -34.92
C ALA A 444 37.62 39.12 -36.31
N ASP A 445 37.51 37.78 -36.39
CA ASP A 445 37.94 36.90 -37.49
C ASP A 445 36.75 36.13 -38.09
N ASP A 446 35.79 35.68 -37.27
CA ASP A 446 34.37 35.30 -37.52
C ASP A 446 33.67 36.13 -38.63
N GLY A 447 33.96 37.44 -38.70
CA GLY A 447 33.55 38.33 -39.79
C GLY A 447 34.07 37.93 -41.19
N SER A 448 34.83 36.84 -41.28
CA SER A 448 35.32 36.15 -42.48
C SER A 448 34.53 34.89 -42.84
N ALA A 449 33.86 34.24 -41.87
CA ALA A 449 33.07 33.01 -42.05
C ALA A 449 31.99 33.20 -43.11
N GLY A 450 31.13 34.21 -42.93
CA GLY A 450 30.19 34.64 -43.96
C GLY A 450 28.82 35.07 -43.42
N PRO A 451 27.84 35.25 -44.31
CA PRO A 451 26.51 35.74 -43.92
C PRO A 451 25.53 34.59 -43.62
N VAL A 452 25.74 33.92 -42.48
CA VAL A 452 24.90 32.84 -41.92
C VAL A 452 24.88 31.57 -42.79
N ALA A 453 25.38 30.47 -42.25
CA ALA A 453 25.30 29.14 -42.86
C ALA A 453 23.84 28.84 -43.23
N THR A 454 23.59 28.35 -44.45
CA THR A 454 22.23 28.06 -44.91
C THR A 454 21.97 26.59 -44.72
N ASP A 455 21.30 26.25 -43.62
CA ASP A 455 20.53 25.02 -43.47
C ASP A 455 19.25 25.14 -44.33
N THR A 456 18.99 24.15 -45.19
CA THR A 456 17.89 24.18 -46.18
C THR A 456 16.69 23.29 -45.80
N ASP A 457 16.88 22.24 -45.00
CA ASP A 457 15.85 21.26 -44.61
C ASP A 457 15.57 21.19 -43.11
N GLY A 458 16.55 21.48 -42.26
CA GLY A 458 16.37 21.75 -40.83
C GLY A 458 16.99 20.74 -39.87
N ASP A 459 18.15 20.14 -40.19
CA ASP A 459 18.73 19.00 -39.44
C ASP A 459 19.87 19.34 -38.49
N GLY A 460 20.53 20.50 -38.66
CA GLY A 460 21.70 20.92 -37.88
C GLY A 460 23.00 21.03 -38.70
N LEU A 461 23.03 20.53 -39.94
CA LEU A 461 24.10 20.78 -40.90
C LEU A 461 23.79 21.98 -41.80
N SER A 462 24.75 22.36 -42.64
CA SER A 462 24.58 23.45 -43.60
C SER A 462 24.93 23.06 -45.04
N ASP A 463 24.30 23.73 -46.02
CA ASP A 463 24.46 23.59 -47.48
C ASP A 463 25.92 23.36 -47.92
N ASP A 464 26.89 24.02 -47.26
CA ASP A 464 28.32 23.97 -47.60
C ASP A 464 29.10 22.89 -46.79
N ALA A 465 28.64 22.50 -45.59
CA ALA A 465 29.20 21.41 -44.78
C ALA A 465 28.79 20.03 -45.34
N GLU A 466 27.50 19.85 -45.60
CA GLU A 466 26.94 18.69 -46.29
C GLU A 466 27.62 18.44 -47.64
N ALA A 467 27.90 19.50 -48.40
CA ALA A 467 28.60 19.44 -49.68
C ALA A 467 30.08 18.99 -49.56
N VAL A 468 30.64 18.94 -48.34
CA VAL A 468 31.95 18.33 -48.01
C VAL A 468 31.80 16.89 -47.55
N LEU A 469 30.79 16.60 -46.71
CA LEU A 469 30.50 15.27 -46.15
C LEU A 469 30.03 14.29 -47.23
N GLY A 470 29.02 14.67 -48.02
CA GLY A 470 28.49 13.89 -49.14
C GLY A 470 26.96 13.70 -49.16
N THR A 471 26.27 14.28 -48.18
CA THR A 471 24.82 14.30 -47.96
C THR A 471 24.05 15.18 -48.99
N ASP A 472 22.72 15.27 -48.93
CA ASP A 472 21.90 16.06 -49.88
C ASP A 472 21.13 17.20 -49.16
N PRO A 473 21.53 18.50 -49.35
CA PRO A 473 20.95 19.73 -48.75
C PRO A 473 19.46 20.05 -49.06
N ASN A 474 18.62 19.02 -49.06
CA ASN A 474 17.17 19.05 -49.25
C ASN A 474 16.48 17.83 -48.56
N ASN A 475 17.19 17.06 -47.74
CA ASN A 475 16.83 15.73 -47.25
C ASN A 475 17.60 15.35 -45.95
N PRO A 476 17.01 15.59 -44.76
CA PRO A 476 17.67 15.59 -43.44
C PRO A 476 17.84 14.18 -42.82
N ASP A 477 18.15 13.21 -43.66
CA ASP A 477 18.11 11.74 -43.43
C ASP A 477 18.54 11.08 -44.77
N THR A 478 19.84 11.11 -45.08
CA THR A 478 20.39 10.92 -46.43
C THR A 478 20.25 9.49 -46.95
N ASP A 479 20.34 8.47 -46.09
CA ASP A 479 20.22 7.07 -46.51
C ASP A 479 18.87 6.40 -46.16
N GLY A 480 18.12 6.95 -45.20
CA GLY A 480 16.71 6.63 -44.96
C GLY A 480 16.43 5.72 -43.78
N ASP A 481 17.25 5.76 -42.71
CA ASP A 481 17.21 4.84 -41.58
C ASP A 481 16.21 5.29 -40.47
N GLY A 482 16.19 6.59 -40.14
CA GLY A 482 15.33 7.19 -39.12
C GLY A 482 16.06 8.08 -38.11
N LEU A 483 17.39 8.07 -38.11
CA LEU A 483 18.25 9.12 -37.57
C LEU A 483 18.29 10.27 -38.61
N GLY A 484 19.25 11.20 -38.52
CA GLY A 484 19.35 12.29 -39.49
C GLY A 484 20.71 12.96 -39.43
N ASP A 485 21.21 13.38 -40.60
CA ASP A 485 22.64 13.58 -40.86
C ASP A 485 23.37 14.49 -39.83
N GLY A 486 22.69 15.54 -39.35
CA GLY A 486 23.18 16.39 -38.26
C GLY A 486 23.22 15.73 -36.88
N ALA A 487 22.20 14.95 -36.50
CA ALA A 487 22.21 14.21 -35.23
C ALA A 487 23.21 13.05 -35.25
N GLU A 488 23.37 12.39 -36.40
CA GLU A 488 24.38 11.36 -36.61
C GLU A 488 25.79 11.86 -36.31
N LEU A 489 26.17 13.01 -36.87
CA LEU A 489 27.51 13.57 -36.68
C LEU A 489 27.68 14.31 -35.35
N ASN A 490 26.66 15.04 -34.90
CA ASN A 490 26.75 15.93 -33.73
C ASN A 490 26.27 15.27 -32.43
N THR A 491 25.81 14.01 -32.44
CA THR A 491 25.29 13.35 -31.22
C THR A 491 25.64 11.85 -31.13
N TYR A 492 25.71 11.10 -32.24
CA TYR A 492 25.88 9.63 -32.19
C TYR A 492 27.16 9.09 -32.84
N GLY A 493 27.94 9.93 -33.54
CA GLY A 493 29.23 9.59 -34.14
C GLY A 493 29.16 8.69 -35.39
N THR A 494 27.98 8.49 -35.99
CA THR A 494 27.73 7.55 -37.09
C THR A 494 28.13 8.09 -38.48
N ASP A 495 28.07 7.28 -39.55
CA ASP A 495 28.37 7.68 -40.93
C ASP A 495 27.03 7.92 -41.69
N PRO A 496 26.59 9.17 -41.95
CA PRO A 496 25.27 9.53 -42.54
C PRO A 496 25.12 9.20 -44.03
N LEU A 497 25.76 8.11 -44.45
CA LEU A 497 25.75 7.46 -45.74
C LEU A 497 25.65 5.92 -45.58
N VAL A 498 25.57 5.41 -44.34
CA VAL A 498 25.60 4.00 -43.93
C VAL A 498 24.72 3.72 -42.68
N ALA A 499 23.41 3.56 -42.90
CA ALA A 499 22.33 3.05 -42.02
C ALA A 499 22.54 1.69 -41.27
N ASP A 500 23.79 1.31 -40.96
CA ASP A 500 24.27 0.10 -40.27
C ASP A 500 25.78 0.35 -40.10
N THR A 501 26.15 1.36 -39.30
CA THR A 501 27.50 1.97 -39.27
C THR A 501 28.58 0.96 -38.94
N ASP A 502 28.34 0.10 -37.95
CA ASP A 502 29.32 -0.89 -37.49
C ASP A 502 29.21 -2.28 -38.19
N GLY A 503 28.06 -2.59 -38.78
CA GLY A 503 27.77 -3.85 -39.48
C GLY A 503 27.17 -4.97 -38.62
N GLY A 504 26.57 -4.66 -37.46
CA GLY A 504 25.78 -5.59 -36.63
C GLY A 504 24.52 -6.09 -37.35
N GLY A 505 23.78 -5.16 -37.96
CA GLY A 505 22.60 -5.42 -38.78
C GLY A 505 21.25 -5.20 -38.11
N VAL A 506 21.21 -4.31 -37.11
CA VAL A 506 20.10 -3.35 -36.92
C VAL A 506 20.46 -2.09 -37.75
N ASP A 507 19.56 -1.11 -37.83
CA ASP A 507 19.82 0.18 -38.50
C ASP A 507 20.01 1.26 -37.39
N ASP A 508 21.01 2.14 -37.48
CA ASP A 508 21.52 3.00 -36.38
C ASP A 508 20.42 3.76 -35.59
N GLY A 509 19.46 4.36 -36.30
CA GLY A 509 18.32 5.06 -35.74
C GLY A 509 17.30 4.16 -35.02
N ASP A 510 17.19 2.88 -35.38
CA ASP A 510 16.41 1.88 -34.62
C ASP A 510 17.12 1.54 -33.28
N GLU A 511 18.45 1.67 -33.20
CA GLU A 511 19.27 1.43 -32.00
C GLU A 511 19.26 2.62 -31.02
N VAL A 512 19.41 3.84 -31.53
CA VAL A 512 19.16 5.08 -30.76
C VAL A 512 17.75 5.10 -30.17
N ASN A 513 16.73 4.62 -30.91
CA ASN A 513 15.36 4.48 -30.38
C ASN A 513 15.19 3.31 -29.39
N ALA A 514 16.11 2.35 -29.36
CA ALA A 514 16.12 1.23 -28.41
C ALA A 514 16.93 1.53 -27.13
N GLY A 515 17.85 2.49 -27.16
CA GLY A 515 18.82 2.76 -26.11
C GLY A 515 20.01 1.81 -26.13
N THR A 516 20.45 1.42 -27.33
CA THR A 516 21.68 0.66 -27.61
C THR A 516 22.68 1.54 -28.39
N ASP A 517 23.97 1.20 -28.36
CA ASP A 517 25.03 2.01 -29.02
C ASP A 517 25.14 1.64 -30.52
N PRO A 518 24.86 2.57 -31.47
CA PRO A 518 24.99 2.32 -32.91
C PRO A 518 26.45 2.12 -33.39
N ASN A 519 27.41 2.01 -32.47
CA ASN A 519 28.82 1.71 -32.73
C ASN A 519 29.34 0.39 -32.08
N ASP A 520 28.54 -0.37 -31.30
CA ASP A 520 28.91 -1.71 -30.79
C ASP A 520 27.93 -2.84 -31.17
N ALA A 521 28.21 -3.44 -32.35
CA ALA A 521 27.74 -4.69 -32.96
C ALA A 521 27.82 -5.98 -32.09
N SER A 522 27.78 -5.83 -30.78
CA SER A 522 27.67 -6.89 -29.80
C SER A 522 26.55 -6.68 -28.78
N ASP A 523 25.90 -5.51 -28.74
CA ASP A 523 24.69 -5.28 -27.94
C ASP A 523 23.36 -5.50 -28.72
N ASP A 524 23.37 -5.47 -30.08
CA ASP A 524 22.25 -5.64 -31.02
C ASP A 524 21.06 -6.43 -30.42
N LEU A 525 19.98 -5.77 -29.96
CA LEU A 525 18.86 -6.46 -29.31
C LEU A 525 17.87 -7.16 -30.26
N GLY A 526 18.37 -7.64 -31.41
CA GLY A 526 17.82 -8.83 -32.05
C GLY A 526 16.74 -8.62 -33.10
N GLY A 527 16.60 -7.40 -33.62
CA GLY A 527 16.06 -7.13 -34.95
C GLY A 527 14.53 -7.19 -35.10
N GLY A 528 13.89 -6.04 -34.89
CA GLY A 528 12.53 -5.75 -35.35
C GLY A 528 11.99 -4.50 -34.67
N PRO A 529 11.28 -3.61 -35.40
CA PRO A 529 10.78 -2.38 -34.82
C PRO A 529 9.85 -2.71 -33.65
N VAL A 530 10.07 -2.04 -32.52
CA VAL A 530 9.26 -2.21 -31.32
C VAL A 530 7.79 -1.92 -31.64
N ASP A 531 6.96 -2.97 -31.66
CA ASP A 531 5.51 -2.80 -31.69
C ASP A 531 5.13 -2.36 -30.28
N PRO A 532 4.68 -1.12 -30.05
CA PRO A 532 4.52 -0.59 -28.69
C PRO A 532 3.36 -1.23 -27.92
N ASP A 533 2.72 -2.26 -28.48
CA ASP A 533 1.62 -3.12 -28.02
C ASP A 533 2.12 -4.57 -28.26
N THR A 534 3.14 -5.02 -27.51
CA THR A 534 3.98 -6.20 -27.79
C THR A 534 3.18 -7.49 -28.04
N ASP A 535 2.03 -7.66 -27.41
CA ASP A 535 1.15 -8.83 -27.61
C ASP A 535 -0.07 -8.61 -28.53
N GLY A 536 -0.39 -7.36 -28.86
CA GLY A 536 -1.48 -6.97 -29.76
C GLY A 536 -2.88 -6.96 -29.12
N ASP A 537 -3.01 -6.78 -27.81
CA ASP A 537 -4.26 -6.58 -27.08
C ASP A 537 -4.93 -5.23 -27.38
N GLY A 538 -4.13 -4.15 -27.44
CA GLY A 538 -4.59 -2.76 -27.51
C GLY A 538 -4.43 -1.94 -26.21
N LEU A 539 -3.40 -2.22 -25.42
CA LEU A 539 -2.68 -1.28 -24.55
C LEU A 539 -1.28 -1.09 -25.13
N THR A 540 -0.53 -0.08 -24.67
CA THR A 540 0.92 -0.08 -24.90
C THR A 540 1.69 -0.69 -23.75
N ASP A 541 2.89 -1.24 -23.99
CA ASP A 541 3.79 -1.81 -22.97
C ASP A 541 4.02 -0.85 -21.78
N SER A 542 4.00 0.46 -22.05
CA SER A 542 4.05 1.54 -21.06
C SER A 542 2.74 1.78 -20.30
N GLU A 543 1.58 1.62 -20.94
CA GLU A 543 0.27 1.61 -20.25
C GLU A 543 0.14 0.35 -19.38
N GLU A 544 0.61 -0.79 -19.86
CA GLU A 544 0.63 -2.07 -19.15
C GLU A 544 1.54 -2.05 -17.92
N SER A 545 2.76 -1.54 -18.08
CA SER A 545 3.69 -1.30 -16.96
C SER A 545 3.09 -0.38 -15.89
N ALA A 546 2.32 0.65 -16.31
CA ALA A 546 1.62 1.54 -15.40
C ALA A 546 0.36 0.92 -14.75
N LEU A 547 -0.20 -0.15 -15.32
CA LEU A 547 -1.31 -0.93 -14.79
C LEU A 547 -0.85 -2.15 -13.96
N GLY A 548 0.41 -2.57 -14.10
CA GLY A 548 0.97 -3.77 -13.50
C GLY A 548 0.61 -5.06 -14.24
N THR A 549 0.21 -4.97 -15.51
CA THR A 549 0.01 -6.13 -16.41
C THR A 549 1.35 -6.56 -17.02
N ASP A 550 1.32 -7.57 -17.89
CA ASP A 550 2.50 -8.31 -18.33
C ASP A 550 2.59 -8.24 -19.88
N PRO A 551 3.43 -7.35 -20.48
CA PRO A 551 3.39 -7.01 -21.91
C PRO A 551 3.61 -8.17 -22.92
N ASP A 552 4.00 -9.35 -22.44
CA ASP A 552 4.04 -10.59 -23.21
C ASP A 552 2.64 -11.29 -23.32
N LYS A 553 1.59 -10.78 -22.66
CA LYS A 553 0.39 -11.57 -22.25
C LYS A 553 -0.94 -10.80 -22.21
N ALA A 554 -1.64 -10.87 -23.34
CA ALA A 554 -3.00 -10.35 -23.62
C ALA A 554 -4.17 -10.97 -22.80
N ASP A 555 -3.94 -11.42 -21.56
CA ASP A 555 -4.86 -12.09 -20.62
C ASP A 555 -4.08 -12.33 -19.29
N THR A 556 -3.56 -11.29 -18.62
CA THR A 556 -2.58 -11.41 -17.50
C THR A 556 -3.05 -12.37 -16.40
N ASP A 557 -4.31 -12.27 -15.96
CA ASP A 557 -4.86 -13.15 -14.92
C ASP A 557 -5.34 -14.54 -15.43
N GLY A 558 -5.31 -14.75 -16.75
CA GLY A 558 -5.72 -15.98 -17.43
C GLY A 558 -7.22 -16.27 -17.36
N ASP A 559 -8.06 -15.26 -17.56
CA ASP A 559 -9.52 -15.31 -17.55
C ASP A 559 -10.12 -15.72 -18.89
N GLY A 560 -9.48 -15.30 -19.97
CA GLY A 560 -9.98 -15.33 -21.33
C GLY A 560 -10.77 -14.09 -21.71
N LEU A 561 -10.54 -12.97 -21.03
CA LEU A 561 -10.77 -11.62 -21.54
C LEU A 561 -9.43 -11.14 -22.15
N SER A 562 -9.08 -9.86 -22.05
CA SER A 562 -7.76 -9.33 -22.44
C SER A 562 -7.61 -7.93 -21.85
N ASP A 563 -6.39 -7.46 -21.56
CA ASP A 563 -6.20 -6.48 -20.49
C ASP A 563 -6.70 -5.08 -20.87
N GLY A 564 -6.34 -4.57 -22.05
CA GLY A 564 -6.93 -3.39 -22.66
C GLY A 564 -8.39 -3.55 -23.05
N ARG A 565 -8.93 -4.77 -23.13
CA ARG A 565 -10.38 -5.01 -23.24
C ARG A 565 -11.11 -4.85 -21.91
N GLU A 566 -10.41 -4.99 -20.78
CA GLU A 566 -10.92 -4.73 -19.43
C GLU A 566 -10.95 -3.22 -19.21
N VAL A 567 -9.82 -2.55 -19.48
CA VAL A 567 -9.59 -1.09 -19.39
C VAL A 567 -10.50 -0.30 -20.36
N ASN A 568 -10.51 -0.62 -21.66
CA ASN A 568 -11.42 0.01 -22.63
C ASN A 568 -12.88 -0.47 -22.51
N GLY A 569 -13.14 -1.46 -21.68
CA GLY A 569 -14.47 -1.89 -21.26
C GLY A 569 -15.38 -2.45 -22.35
N HIS A 570 -16.69 -2.51 -22.06
CA HIS A 570 -17.61 -3.42 -22.77
C HIS A 570 -18.83 -2.76 -23.45
N PRO A 571 -18.67 -1.68 -24.24
CA PRO A 571 -19.78 -0.85 -24.75
C PRO A 571 -20.84 -1.57 -25.60
N LYS A 572 -20.55 -2.78 -26.12
CA LYS A 572 -21.48 -3.59 -26.93
C LYS A 572 -22.46 -4.45 -26.10
N ASN A 573 -22.10 -4.81 -24.86
CA ASN A 573 -22.92 -5.66 -23.99
C ASN A 573 -23.26 -4.96 -22.65
N PHE A 574 -22.27 -4.28 -22.06
CA PHE A 574 -22.32 -3.66 -20.74
C PHE A 574 -21.72 -2.25 -20.83
N PRO A 575 -22.51 -1.23 -21.25
CA PRO A 575 -22.01 0.13 -21.42
C PRO A 575 -21.63 0.76 -20.08
N GLY A 576 -20.40 1.27 -19.96
CA GLY A 576 -19.87 1.81 -18.70
C GLY A 576 -19.53 0.72 -17.68
N CYS A 577 -19.06 -0.43 -18.15
CA CYS A 577 -18.45 -1.49 -17.36
C CYS A 577 -17.05 -1.75 -17.92
N THR A 578 -16.07 -1.60 -17.04
CA THR A 578 -14.63 -1.86 -17.16
C THR A 578 -14.26 -2.76 -15.98
N THR A 579 -13.35 -3.69 -16.19
CA THR A 579 -12.95 -4.71 -15.22
C THR A 579 -11.46 -4.54 -14.88
N ASP A 580 -10.97 -5.30 -13.91
CA ASP A 580 -9.61 -5.16 -13.37
C ASP A 580 -8.73 -6.29 -13.94
N PRO A 581 -7.75 -6.01 -14.81
CA PRO A 581 -6.98 -7.03 -15.55
C PRO A 581 -6.09 -7.91 -14.65
N LEU A 582 -5.95 -7.56 -13.37
CA LEU A 582 -5.24 -8.36 -12.37
C LEU A 582 -6.19 -9.23 -11.52
N VAL A 583 -7.52 -9.10 -11.68
CA VAL A 583 -8.53 -9.65 -10.77
C VAL A 583 -9.70 -10.34 -11.50
N ALA A 584 -9.45 -11.60 -11.81
CA ALA A 584 -10.29 -12.54 -12.59
C ALA A 584 -11.71 -12.90 -12.13
N ASP A 585 -12.32 -12.09 -11.27
CA ASP A 585 -13.68 -12.22 -10.72
C ASP A 585 -13.97 -10.84 -10.09
N THR A 586 -13.97 -9.77 -10.90
CA THR A 586 -13.91 -8.36 -10.46
C THR A 586 -14.97 -8.05 -9.39
N ASP A 587 -16.20 -8.53 -9.56
CA ASP A 587 -17.28 -8.33 -8.56
C ASP A 587 -17.39 -9.42 -7.48
N SER A 588 -16.44 -10.37 -7.49
CA SER A 588 -16.21 -11.46 -6.52
C SER A 588 -17.43 -12.37 -6.31
N ASP A 589 -18.09 -12.71 -7.40
CA ASP A 589 -19.30 -13.51 -7.51
C ASP A 589 -19.04 -15.02 -7.58
N GLY A 590 -17.89 -15.39 -8.13
CA GLY A 590 -17.54 -16.75 -8.50
C GLY A 590 -17.60 -17.01 -10.01
N LEU A 591 -17.64 -15.99 -10.86
CA LEU A 591 -17.53 -16.15 -12.30
C LEU A 591 -16.34 -15.33 -12.78
N LYS A 592 -15.60 -15.91 -13.73
CA LYS A 592 -14.54 -15.23 -14.46
C LYS A 592 -15.20 -14.22 -15.42
N ASP A 593 -14.73 -12.99 -15.47
CA ASP A 593 -15.33 -11.87 -16.19
C ASP A 593 -15.40 -12.12 -17.70
N GLY A 594 -14.33 -12.62 -18.33
CA GLY A 594 -14.37 -13.11 -19.71
C GLY A 594 -15.20 -14.37 -19.87
N ALA A 595 -15.48 -15.16 -18.83
CA ALA A 595 -16.48 -16.22 -18.89
C ALA A 595 -17.92 -15.66 -18.89
N GLU A 596 -18.19 -14.55 -18.19
CA GLU A 596 -19.47 -13.86 -18.18
C GLU A 596 -19.77 -13.16 -19.52
N THR A 597 -18.79 -12.43 -20.03
CA THR A 597 -18.90 -11.60 -21.24
C THR A 597 -18.97 -12.46 -22.49
N LYS A 598 -18.20 -13.56 -22.55
CA LYS A 598 -18.24 -14.62 -23.58
C LYS A 598 -19.51 -15.47 -23.41
N GLY A 599 -19.89 -15.78 -22.17
CA GLY A 599 -21.20 -16.28 -21.75
C GLY A 599 -21.20 -17.71 -21.18
N VAL A 600 -21.63 -17.84 -19.92
CA VAL A 600 -21.57 -19.09 -19.15
C VAL A 600 -22.70 -20.07 -19.49
N ARG A 601 -22.33 -21.35 -19.69
CA ARG A 601 -23.25 -22.43 -20.12
C ARG A 601 -24.04 -23.05 -18.96
N ILE A 602 -25.18 -22.47 -18.59
CA ILE A 602 -26.02 -23.00 -17.50
C ILE A 602 -26.81 -24.28 -17.82
N GLY A 603 -27.24 -24.48 -19.07
CA GLY A 603 -27.97 -25.70 -19.50
C GLY A 603 -29.37 -25.90 -18.92
N LEU A 604 -30.05 -24.82 -18.52
CA LEU A 604 -31.30 -24.83 -17.77
C LEU A 604 -32.52 -25.27 -18.61
N THR A 605 -33.45 -25.99 -17.99
CA THR A 605 -34.79 -26.28 -18.52
C THR A 605 -35.82 -25.84 -17.50
N VAL A 606 -36.60 -24.82 -17.85
CA VAL A 606 -37.53 -24.12 -16.96
C VAL A 606 -38.96 -24.46 -17.35
N HIS A 607 -39.72 -25.03 -16.43
CA HIS A 607 -41.13 -25.33 -16.57
C HIS A 607 -41.96 -24.15 -16.07
N ARG A 608 -42.39 -23.29 -17.01
CA ARG A 608 -43.31 -22.18 -16.74
C ARG A 608 -44.76 -22.65 -16.88
N LYS A 609 -45.70 -21.94 -16.27
CA LYS A 609 -47.15 -22.22 -16.32
C LYS A 609 -47.72 -22.42 -17.74
N ASN A 610 -47.16 -21.73 -18.73
CA ASN A 610 -47.63 -21.73 -20.12
C ASN A 610 -46.74 -22.57 -21.07
N GLY A 611 -45.71 -23.27 -20.58
CA GLY A 611 -44.80 -24.06 -21.42
C GLY A 611 -43.39 -24.21 -20.82
N THR A 612 -42.53 -24.97 -21.50
CA THR A 612 -41.14 -25.19 -21.04
C THR A 612 -40.15 -24.37 -21.87
N LYS A 613 -39.37 -23.48 -21.23
CA LYS A 613 -38.26 -22.72 -21.82
C LYS A 613 -36.95 -23.48 -21.60
N LYS A 614 -36.01 -23.40 -22.54
CA LYS A 614 -34.63 -23.87 -22.35
C LYS A 614 -33.67 -22.69 -22.48
N ILE A 615 -32.69 -22.63 -21.59
CA ILE A 615 -31.69 -21.55 -21.53
C ILE A 615 -30.33 -22.22 -21.53
N ARG A 616 -29.57 -22.06 -22.62
CA ARG A 616 -28.30 -22.78 -22.81
C ARG A 616 -27.12 -22.06 -22.18
N THR A 617 -27.07 -20.76 -22.42
CA THR A 617 -26.02 -19.82 -22.04
C THR A 617 -26.69 -18.54 -21.53
N VAL A 618 -26.06 -17.88 -20.56
CA VAL A 618 -26.36 -16.51 -20.11
C VAL A 618 -25.11 -15.64 -20.28
N ARG A 619 -25.28 -14.33 -20.35
CA ARG A 619 -24.20 -13.34 -20.22
C ARG A 619 -24.60 -12.39 -19.11
N THR A 620 -23.79 -12.36 -18.08
CA THR A 620 -23.95 -11.63 -16.82
C THR A 620 -22.90 -10.50 -16.78
N ASN A 621 -23.06 -9.55 -15.88
CA ASN A 621 -22.33 -8.28 -15.92
C ASN A 621 -21.17 -8.29 -14.91
N PRO A 622 -19.90 -8.37 -15.35
CA PRO A 622 -18.75 -8.63 -14.46
C PRO A 622 -18.44 -7.49 -13.49
N CYS A 623 -18.91 -6.27 -13.77
CA CYS A 623 -18.86 -5.16 -12.84
C CYS A 623 -20.00 -5.20 -11.78
N ARG A 624 -20.84 -6.25 -11.70
CA ARG A 624 -22.02 -6.26 -10.82
C ARG A 624 -22.69 -7.63 -10.56
N ALA A 625 -22.25 -8.24 -9.47
CA ALA A 625 -22.51 -9.58 -8.92
C ALA A 625 -23.95 -10.08 -8.66
N ASP A 626 -24.98 -9.51 -9.28
CA ASP A 626 -26.41 -9.80 -9.04
C ASP A 626 -27.17 -9.18 -10.23
N THR A 627 -26.89 -9.61 -11.46
CA THR A 627 -27.20 -8.86 -12.69
C THR A 627 -28.64 -8.36 -12.72
N ASP A 628 -29.62 -9.21 -12.40
CA ASP A 628 -31.03 -8.81 -12.45
C ASP A 628 -31.56 -8.07 -11.20
N LYS A 629 -30.85 -8.11 -10.06
CA LYS A 629 -31.16 -7.45 -8.76
C LYS A 629 -32.19 -8.20 -7.87
N ASP A 630 -32.23 -9.52 -7.91
CA ASP A 630 -32.93 -10.41 -6.96
C ASP A 630 -32.17 -10.55 -5.63
N GLY A 631 -30.83 -10.49 -5.69
CA GLY A 631 -29.92 -10.57 -4.55
C GLY A 631 -29.42 -11.99 -4.24
N LEU A 632 -29.63 -12.97 -5.12
CA LEU A 632 -28.61 -14.00 -5.31
C LEU A 632 -27.37 -13.37 -5.95
N LYS A 633 -26.25 -14.11 -5.95
CA LYS A 633 -25.09 -13.80 -6.78
C LYS A 633 -25.19 -14.65 -8.05
N ASP A 634 -24.86 -14.12 -9.21
CA ASP A 634 -25.00 -14.76 -10.52
C ASP A 634 -24.25 -16.10 -10.59
N GLY A 635 -23.02 -16.17 -10.10
CA GLY A 635 -22.22 -17.39 -9.94
C GLY A 635 -22.83 -18.37 -8.96
N ARG A 636 -23.59 -17.92 -7.96
CA ARG A 636 -24.40 -18.80 -7.10
C ARG A 636 -25.61 -19.37 -7.85
N GLU A 637 -26.19 -18.65 -8.79
CA GLU A 637 -27.24 -19.17 -9.67
C GLU A 637 -26.68 -20.14 -10.72
N VAL A 638 -25.57 -19.75 -11.36
CA VAL A 638 -24.86 -20.49 -12.41
C VAL A 638 -24.24 -21.78 -11.87
N LYS A 639 -23.65 -21.78 -10.66
CA LYS A 639 -23.17 -23.00 -9.97
C LYS A 639 -24.34 -23.77 -9.34
N GLY A 640 -25.28 -23.05 -8.74
CA GLY A 640 -26.56 -23.54 -8.23
C GLY A 640 -26.64 -23.64 -6.69
N SER A 641 -27.77 -23.21 -6.13
CA SER A 641 -28.05 -23.22 -4.69
C SER A 641 -28.40 -24.61 -4.16
N LYS A 642 -27.83 -24.97 -3.01
CA LYS A 642 -28.12 -26.21 -2.25
C LYS A 642 -29.41 -26.01 -1.43
N ILE A 643 -30.43 -26.84 -1.66
CA ILE A 643 -31.80 -26.65 -1.13
C ILE A 643 -32.19 -27.74 -0.12
N GLY A 644 -32.00 -29.01 -0.45
CA GLY A 644 -32.29 -30.16 0.44
C GLY A 644 -33.77 -30.45 0.71
N THR A 645 -34.72 -29.60 0.30
CA THR A 645 -36.15 -29.77 0.61
C THR A 645 -36.76 -31.04 0.00
N LYS A 646 -37.51 -31.79 0.81
CA LYS A 646 -38.31 -32.94 0.36
C LYS A 646 -39.71 -32.51 -0.08
N VAL A 647 -40.05 -32.81 -1.33
CA VAL A 647 -41.33 -32.50 -1.98
C VAL A 647 -42.22 -33.75 -2.04
N ILE A 648 -43.52 -33.61 -1.80
CA ILE A 648 -44.53 -34.68 -1.83
C ILE A 648 -45.54 -34.40 -2.93
N THR A 649 -45.59 -35.26 -3.95
CA THR A 649 -46.46 -35.13 -5.12
C THR A 649 -47.58 -36.20 -5.10
N ARG A 650 -48.50 -36.17 -6.08
CA ARG A 650 -49.58 -37.17 -6.16
C ARG A 650 -49.07 -38.57 -6.49
N SER A 651 -47.89 -38.68 -7.11
CA SER A 651 -47.26 -39.93 -7.57
C SER A 651 -46.13 -40.44 -6.67
N GLY A 652 -45.62 -39.64 -5.73
CA GLY A 652 -44.54 -40.05 -4.83
C GLY A 652 -43.95 -38.89 -4.02
N SER A 653 -42.63 -38.93 -3.78
CA SER A 653 -41.89 -37.82 -3.19
C SER A 653 -40.47 -37.77 -3.75
N TYR A 654 -39.91 -36.57 -3.92
CA TYR A 654 -38.52 -36.36 -4.34
C TYR A 654 -37.82 -35.35 -3.42
N VAL A 655 -36.54 -35.10 -3.66
CA VAL A 655 -35.74 -34.09 -2.92
C VAL A 655 -35.11 -33.14 -3.92
N ILE A 656 -35.30 -31.83 -3.73
CA ILE A 656 -34.60 -30.78 -4.46
C ILE A 656 -33.18 -30.74 -3.87
N LYS A 657 -32.17 -31.15 -4.64
CA LYS A 657 -30.78 -31.22 -4.15
C LYS A 657 -30.07 -29.88 -4.34
N VAL A 658 -29.72 -29.58 -5.59
CA VAL A 658 -29.13 -28.33 -6.07
C VAL A 658 -30.01 -27.82 -7.21
N ARG A 659 -30.20 -26.50 -7.31
CA ARG A 659 -30.86 -25.84 -8.43
C ARG A 659 -30.09 -24.62 -8.89
N LYS A 660 -29.96 -24.51 -10.21
CA LYS A 660 -29.61 -23.29 -10.89
C LYS A 660 -30.89 -22.50 -11.18
N SER A 661 -30.75 -21.19 -11.24
CA SER A 661 -31.76 -20.24 -11.71
C SER A 661 -31.17 -19.47 -12.91
N ASN A 662 -31.73 -18.34 -13.29
CA ASN A 662 -31.34 -17.55 -14.46
C ASN A 662 -31.08 -16.10 -14.01
N PRO A 663 -29.81 -15.67 -13.84
CA PRO A 663 -29.43 -14.37 -13.24
C PRO A 663 -29.79 -13.12 -14.06
N LEU A 664 -30.59 -13.28 -15.11
CA LEU A 664 -31.08 -12.22 -16.00
C LEU A 664 -32.59 -11.96 -15.82
N VAL A 665 -33.26 -12.68 -14.93
CA VAL A 665 -34.70 -12.58 -14.63
C VAL A 665 -34.99 -13.09 -13.21
N LYS A 666 -35.23 -12.17 -12.25
CA LYS A 666 -35.54 -12.35 -10.81
C LYS A 666 -36.48 -13.48 -10.37
N ASP A 667 -37.20 -14.06 -11.32
CA ASP A 667 -38.28 -15.04 -11.20
C ASP A 667 -38.14 -15.95 -12.42
N THR A 668 -37.34 -17.00 -12.27
CA THR A 668 -36.87 -17.81 -13.39
C THR A 668 -38.02 -18.50 -14.12
N ASP A 669 -39.08 -18.90 -13.44
CA ASP A 669 -40.21 -19.62 -14.05
C ASP A 669 -41.53 -18.83 -14.23
N GLY A 670 -41.66 -17.65 -13.62
CA GLY A 670 -42.82 -16.77 -13.76
C GLY A 670 -43.99 -17.11 -12.83
N ASP A 671 -43.75 -17.75 -11.69
CA ASP A 671 -44.70 -17.94 -10.59
C ASP A 671 -45.03 -16.62 -9.86
N GLY A 672 -44.06 -15.70 -9.78
CA GLY A 672 -44.13 -14.43 -9.05
C GLY A 672 -43.51 -14.48 -7.64
N LEU A 673 -42.82 -15.56 -7.28
CA LEU A 673 -41.87 -15.66 -6.17
C LEU A 673 -40.47 -15.57 -6.76
N GLY A 674 -39.63 -14.67 -6.24
CA GLY A 674 -38.29 -14.49 -6.80
C GLY A 674 -37.31 -15.57 -6.39
N ASP A 675 -36.27 -15.81 -7.19
CA ASP A 675 -35.40 -16.99 -7.08
C ASP A 675 -34.67 -17.06 -5.71
N LYS A 676 -34.21 -15.92 -5.14
CA LYS A 676 -33.72 -15.85 -3.76
C LYS A 676 -34.75 -16.30 -2.75
N ALA A 677 -36.01 -15.92 -2.93
CA ALA A 677 -37.09 -16.26 -2.02
C ALA A 677 -37.47 -17.75 -2.09
N GLU A 678 -37.29 -18.37 -3.25
CA GLU A 678 -37.44 -19.80 -3.49
C GLU A 678 -36.33 -20.60 -2.83
N VAL A 679 -35.07 -20.38 -3.21
CA VAL A 679 -33.94 -21.21 -2.75
C VAL A 679 -33.65 -21.06 -1.25
N THR A 680 -34.01 -19.92 -0.66
CA THR A 680 -33.95 -19.70 0.81
C THR A 680 -35.24 -20.03 1.55
N GLY A 681 -36.35 -20.25 0.82
CA GLY A 681 -37.70 -20.34 1.37
C GLY A 681 -38.14 -19.13 2.21
N SER A 682 -37.47 -17.98 2.10
CA SER A 682 -37.58 -16.86 3.07
C SER A 682 -38.98 -16.24 3.17
N ARG A 683 -39.80 -16.35 2.12
CA ARG A 683 -41.22 -15.94 2.13
C ARG A 683 -42.14 -17.01 2.74
N ASN A 684 -41.73 -18.28 2.73
CA ASN A 684 -42.47 -19.41 3.29
C ASN A 684 -42.28 -19.56 4.82
N LYS A 685 -42.47 -18.45 5.55
CA LYS A 685 -42.23 -18.37 7.01
C LYS A 685 -43.10 -19.35 7.81
N ALA A 686 -44.33 -19.61 7.36
CA ALA A 686 -45.27 -20.54 8.00
C ALA A 686 -44.76 -22.00 8.03
N TRP A 687 -43.98 -22.41 7.03
CA TRP A 687 -43.47 -23.77 6.88
C TRP A 687 -41.96 -23.86 7.09
N LYS A 688 -41.45 -23.19 8.13
CA LYS A 688 -40.04 -23.20 8.54
C LYS A 688 -39.05 -22.80 7.44
N LYS A 689 -39.41 -21.84 6.58
CA LYS A 689 -38.64 -21.45 5.39
C LYS A 689 -38.36 -22.63 4.43
N LYS A 690 -39.35 -23.51 4.20
CA LYS A 690 -39.26 -24.55 3.17
C LYS A 690 -39.06 -23.92 1.79
N ALA A 691 -37.91 -24.21 1.19
CA ALA A 691 -37.49 -23.76 -0.13
C ALA A 691 -38.07 -24.61 -1.27
N THR A 692 -38.34 -23.96 -2.39
CA THR A 692 -39.01 -24.47 -3.61
C THR A 692 -38.02 -24.66 -4.77
N ASP A 693 -38.50 -25.00 -5.97
CA ASP A 693 -37.69 -25.34 -7.14
C ASP A 693 -37.81 -24.25 -8.22
N PRO A 694 -36.90 -23.25 -8.29
CA PRO A 694 -37.03 -22.05 -9.16
C PRO A 694 -36.94 -22.34 -10.68
N THR A 695 -37.02 -23.61 -11.06
CA THR A 695 -37.12 -24.05 -12.45
C THR A 695 -38.51 -24.58 -12.78
N HIS A 696 -39.48 -24.51 -11.86
CA HIS A 696 -40.74 -25.22 -11.96
C HIS A 696 -41.87 -24.62 -11.10
N TRP A 697 -42.72 -23.82 -11.76
CA TRP A 697 -43.75 -22.90 -11.22
C TRP A 697 -44.83 -23.44 -10.24
N ASP A 698 -44.75 -24.71 -9.87
CA ASP A 698 -45.73 -25.54 -9.14
C ASP A 698 -44.94 -26.72 -8.57
N THR A 699 -44.15 -26.50 -7.50
CA THR A 699 -43.12 -27.45 -7.04
C THR A 699 -43.70 -28.84 -6.74
N ASP A 700 -44.85 -28.93 -6.06
CA ASP A 700 -45.47 -30.22 -5.73
C ASP A 700 -46.35 -30.85 -6.83
N ARG A 701 -46.60 -30.10 -7.93
CA ARG A 701 -47.43 -30.48 -9.07
C ARG A 701 -48.91 -30.61 -8.70
N GLY A 702 -49.39 -29.67 -7.90
CA GLY A 702 -50.75 -29.55 -7.41
C GLY A 702 -51.71 -28.87 -8.38
N GLY A 703 -51.21 -28.12 -9.35
CA GLY A 703 -51.98 -27.28 -10.28
C GLY A 703 -52.14 -25.84 -9.78
N ARG A 704 -51.17 -25.34 -9.01
CA ARG A 704 -51.12 -23.99 -8.44
C ARG A 704 -49.67 -23.54 -8.36
N SER A 705 -49.48 -22.23 -8.28
CA SER A 705 -48.14 -21.67 -8.19
C SER A 705 -47.68 -21.48 -6.75
N ASP A 706 -46.39 -21.61 -6.50
CA ASP A 706 -45.80 -21.65 -5.17
C ASP A 706 -46.02 -20.32 -4.41
N LEU A 707 -45.95 -19.17 -5.08
CA LEU A 707 -46.39 -17.88 -4.55
C LEU A 707 -47.86 -17.90 -4.12
N VAL A 708 -48.74 -18.52 -4.90
CA VAL A 708 -50.18 -18.60 -4.64
C VAL A 708 -50.48 -19.53 -3.46
N GLU A 709 -49.66 -20.55 -3.24
CA GLU A 709 -49.72 -21.46 -2.09
C GLU A 709 -49.19 -20.76 -0.82
N VAL A 710 -48.02 -20.12 -0.88
CA VAL A 710 -47.40 -19.34 0.20
C VAL A 710 -48.31 -18.18 0.65
N LYS A 711 -48.86 -17.39 -0.30
CA LYS A 711 -49.84 -16.32 0.00
C LYS A 711 -51.14 -16.84 0.64
N LYS A 712 -51.40 -18.15 0.62
CA LYS A 712 -52.55 -18.80 1.25
C LYS A 712 -52.17 -19.69 2.44
N GLY A 713 -50.93 -19.57 2.95
CA GLY A 713 -50.43 -20.33 4.11
C GLY A 713 -50.30 -21.85 3.87
N SER A 714 -50.28 -22.29 2.62
CA SER A 714 -50.10 -23.69 2.24
C SER A 714 -48.61 -24.02 2.12
N ASP A 715 -48.27 -25.31 2.18
CA ASP A 715 -46.90 -25.81 1.99
C ASP A 715 -46.71 -26.15 0.50
N PRO A 716 -46.02 -25.32 -0.31
CA PRO A 716 -45.84 -25.53 -1.76
C PRO A 716 -45.01 -26.78 -2.12
N THR A 717 -44.53 -27.50 -1.12
CA THR A 717 -43.76 -28.74 -1.29
C THR A 717 -44.58 -29.98 -0.94
N ASN A 718 -45.91 -29.87 -0.81
CA ASN A 718 -46.79 -30.98 -0.44
C ASN A 718 -48.21 -30.84 -0.99
N VAL A 719 -48.51 -31.60 -2.04
CA VAL A 719 -49.76 -31.52 -2.84
C VAL A 719 -51.06 -31.82 -2.08
N TYR A 720 -50.94 -32.30 -0.84
CA TYR A 720 -52.07 -32.53 0.06
C TYR A 720 -52.35 -31.34 0.99
N SER A 721 -51.44 -30.36 1.03
CA SER A 721 -51.60 -29.09 1.75
C SER A 721 -52.70 -28.24 1.13
N GLY A 722 -53.03 -27.14 1.80
CA GLY A 722 -54.02 -26.18 1.34
C GLY A 722 -54.68 -25.42 2.48
N PRO A 723 -55.47 -24.37 2.18
CA PRO A 723 -56.05 -23.47 3.19
C PRO A 723 -57.03 -24.12 4.18
N LYS A 724 -57.43 -25.38 3.92
CA LYS A 724 -58.33 -26.18 4.77
C LYS A 724 -57.70 -27.52 5.23
N ASN A 725 -56.42 -27.76 4.91
CA ASN A 725 -55.63 -28.91 5.37
C ASN A 725 -54.13 -28.52 5.41
N PRO A 726 -53.71 -27.52 6.22
CA PRO A 726 -52.38 -26.91 6.05
C PRO A 726 -51.25 -27.94 6.25
N GLN A 727 -51.43 -28.85 7.21
CA GLN A 727 -50.51 -29.95 7.54
C GLN A 727 -50.34 -31.01 6.43
N GLY A 728 -51.08 -30.91 5.32
CA GLY A 728 -50.91 -31.76 4.15
C GLY A 728 -51.10 -33.26 4.42
N THR A 729 -52.03 -33.61 5.30
CA THR A 729 -52.33 -35.02 5.59
C THR A 729 -53.10 -35.64 4.41
N LYS A 730 -52.65 -36.79 3.92
CA LYS A 730 -53.32 -37.53 2.84
C LYS A 730 -54.63 -38.11 3.37
N LYS A 731 -55.76 -37.49 3.02
CA LYS A 731 -57.10 -37.79 3.56
C LYS A 731 -57.55 -39.22 3.22
N THR A 732 -57.28 -40.16 4.12
CA THR A 732 -57.67 -41.57 3.97
C THR A 732 -59.19 -41.73 4.08
N MET A 733 -59.84 -42.16 3.00
CA MET A 733 -61.24 -42.59 3.07
C MET A 733 -61.36 -43.94 3.80
N ARG A 734 -61.58 -43.88 5.12
CA ARG A 734 -62.09 -44.99 5.95
C ARG A 734 -63.04 -44.42 7.00
N GLY A 735 -64.20 -45.06 7.23
CA GLY A 735 -64.99 -44.80 8.43
C GLY A 735 -66.47 -44.44 8.28
N ALA A 736 -67.06 -44.44 7.08
CA ALA A 736 -68.52 -44.48 6.95
C ALA A 736 -69.02 -45.90 7.26
N SER A 737 -69.02 -46.29 8.54
CA SER A 737 -69.43 -47.63 8.96
C SER A 737 -70.94 -47.82 8.84
N ALA A 738 -71.35 -49.00 8.39
CA ALA A 738 -72.74 -49.43 8.48
C ALA A 738 -73.22 -49.48 9.95
N ARG A 739 -74.52 -49.26 10.18
CA ARG A 739 -75.16 -49.48 11.48
C ARG A 739 -76.45 -50.27 11.33
N ALA A 740 -76.36 -51.54 11.73
CA ALA A 740 -77.43 -52.47 12.12
C ALA A 740 -78.58 -52.75 11.13
N MET A 741 -78.79 -54.04 10.87
CA MET A 741 -80.14 -54.57 10.59
C MET A 741 -81.01 -54.43 11.85
N GLY A 742 -82.30 -54.20 11.63
CA GLY A 742 -83.40 -54.69 12.46
C GLY A 742 -84.29 -55.57 11.59
#